data_AF-A0A222P4A9-F1
#
_entry.id   AF-A0A222P4A9-F1
#
_cell.length_a   1.000
_cell.length_b   1.000
_cell.length_c   1.000
_cell.angle_alpha   90.00
_cell.angle_beta   90.00
_cell.angle_gamma   90.00
#
_symmetry.space_group_name_H-M   'P 1'
#
loop_
_entity.id
_entity.type
_entity.pdbx_description
1 polymer ?
#
loop_
_entity_poly.entity_id
_entity_poly.type
_entity_poly.pdbx_seq_one_letter_code
_entity_poly.pdbx_strand_id
1 'polypeptide(L)'
;MPKFYDKTDITTGAASHSGHIVYKEALFKSTKKVVFKLNKHNQSLLSLFEASLTHLISLFLKSNLTPKQRVVRNEEGQIIGLAAEHFCYTAARRETLLPNFCSLKKTAAGYKLKSKKREKAEDIPIYFLNEFYSGFFADLYQAFLKGKVILDMESLASILCSAYTLEEDDLHKGNLGFYIVEREKKPRVVFFKIDNDLLLSNSLMSRYEARIEHWGHGEDAFKITARDLLEFPKLTDSKNHYWPTCLRYFVKYNDPKVYNSAETNAFIQLGKNAEFQQAKWRTWYSHILLQSAMVENYLERSLNKADPYERAQLALISQATMSRLSQLKAVLFSIEEFRHYVATVNNETLGEEIFTHHPKLNKADYQPVLNRQIEFYKELCVSENGFKKGDTPLHVAIRLGDYRYHETWGYFREFANQVNDKGEKPLDVAVKMAQTHLSTNADIAIEDPRSNPFSIMKHLLNEGVDKTKSYKRFGDENKQLKIRSYHLQGSPYLERAKTAKTAEDLIEVLRDIGEDYRFSLKMKKEISVYCLRFFLRNKVPDNDLCPLLNQLAQALNGGNGKQPRPELQFIRQLRSSLWIIRVIRGLLGGTSTQLDFNRLIGKKRKEIIASKPSCVSAFFTIRDSSNPNAEDGKDFNRTIPSRR
;
A
#
# COMPACT_ATOMS: atom_id res chain seq x y z
N MET A 1 2.52 22.93 2.52
CA MET A 1 1.92 22.31 3.71
C MET A 1 0.51 21.80 3.40
N PRO A 2 0.09 20.65 3.96
CA PRO A 2 -1.26 20.12 3.82
C PRO A 2 -2.32 21.11 4.32
N LYS A 3 -3.50 21.12 3.68
CA LYS A 3 -4.62 21.98 4.10
C LYS A 3 -5.49 21.23 5.12
N PHE A 4 -5.90 21.90 6.19
CA PHE A 4 -6.82 21.37 7.20
C PHE A 4 -8.08 22.24 7.32
N TYR A 5 -9.05 21.78 8.12
CA TYR A 5 -10.16 22.59 8.60
C TYR A 5 -9.93 22.99 10.05
N ASP A 6 -10.26 24.23 10.38
CA ASP A 6 -10.29 24.70 11.76
C ASP A 6 -11.59 24.25 12.43
N LYS A 7 -11.54 23.77 13.67
CA LYS A 7 -12.75 23.40 14.42
C LYS A 7 -13.68 24.57 14.65
N THR A 8 -13.15 25.79 14.77
CA THR A 8 -13.92 27.03 14.97
C THR A 8 -14.79 27.37 13.74
N ASP A 9 -14.35 26.93 12.54
CA ASP A 9 -15.11 27.08 11.30
C ASP A 9 -16.24 26.03 11.14
N ILE A 10 -16.38 25.06 12.05
CA ILE A 10 -17.36 23.95 11.93
C ILE A 10 -18.44 24.06 12.99
N THR A 11 -19.67 24.33 12.54
CA THR A 11 -20.90 24.22 13.34
C THR A 11 -21.43 22.80 13.23
N THR A 12 -21.64 22.13 14.37
CA THR A 12 -22.12 20.74 14.43
C THR A 12 -23.64 20.68 14.46
N GLY A 13 -24.23 19.75 13.71
CA GLY A 13 -25.63 19.34 13.89
C GLY A 13 -25.78 18.30 15.02
N ALA A 14 -26.85 17.51 14.97
CA ALA A 14 -27.07 16.41 15.91
C ALA A 14 -26.00 15.30 15.75
N ALA A 15 -25.56 14.75 16.88
CA ALA A 15 -24.61 13.64 16.91
C ALA A 15 -25.28 12.32 16.51
N SER A 16 -24.61 11.54 15.68
CA SER A 16 -24.93 10.16 15.32
C SER A 16 -23.81 9.24 15.78
N HIS A 17 -24.15 8.06 16.29
CA HIS A 17 -23.17 7.07 16.73
C HIS A 17 -23.08 5.93 15.71
N SER A 18 -21.90 5.76 15.10
CA SER A 18 -21.63 4.69 14.13
C SER A 18 -20.20 4.17 14.31
N GLY A 19 -19.94 3.54 15.46
CA GLY A 19 -18.59 3.13 15.89
C GLY A 19 -17.75 4.26 16.49
N HIS A 20 -18.02 5.50 16.08
CA HIS A 20 -17.57 6.75 16.71
C HIS A 20 -18.63 7.85 16.48
N ILE A 21 -18.39 9.04 17.03
CA ILE A 21 -19.31 10.18 16.92
C ILE A 21 -19.17 10.86 15.55
N VAL A 22 -20.28 10.96 14.83
CA VAL A 22 -20.39 11.58 13.50
C VAL A 22 -21.50 12.62 13.49
N TYR A 23 -21.20 13.81 12.98
CA TYR A 23 -22.15 14.89 12.74
C TYR A 23 -22.44 14.97 11.24
N LYS A 24 -23.55 14.37 10.81
CA LYS A 24 -23.94 14.29 9.38
C LYS A 24 -24.42 15.62 8.81
N GLU A 25 -25.03 16.45 9.66
CA GLU A 25 -25.56 17.78 9.31
C GLU A 25 -24.64 18.92 9.77
N ALA A 26 -23.32 18.72 9.68
CA ALA A 26 -22.37 19.78 10.04
C ALA A 26 -22.23 20.81 8.90
N LEU A 27 -21.91 22.05 9.28
CA LEU A 27 -21.69 23.16 8.35
C LEU A 27 -20.29 23.73 8.53
N PHE A 28 -19.56 23.88 7.43
CA PHE A 28 -18.30 24.60 7.36
C PHE A 28 -18.56 26.06 6.96
N LYS A 29 -18.02 27.00 7.74
CA LYS A 29 -18.24 28.46 7.59
C LYS A 29 -19.73 28.81 7.44
N SER A 30 -20.56 28.15 8.23
CA SER A 30 -22.03 28.31 8.29
C SER A 30 -22.80 28.14 6.97
N THR A 31 -22.15 27.67 5.90
CA THR A 31 -22.72 27.68 4.55
C THR A 31 -22.58 26.36 3.83
N LYS A 32 -21.42 25.70 3.94
CA LYS A 32 -21.13 24.47 3.18
C LYS A 32 -21.42 23.23 4.01
N LYS A 33 -22.24 22.31 3.47
CA LYS A 33 -22.53 21.02 4.12
C LYS A 33 -21.28 20.11 4.18
N VAL A 34 -20.98 19.60 5.36
CA VAL A 34 -19.90 18.64 5.61
C VAL A 34 -20.37 17.53 6.55
N VAL A 35 -19.77 16.36 6.44
CA VAL A 35 -19.88 15.29 7.44
C VAL A 35 -18.63 15.36 8.31
N PHE A 36 -18.81 15.72 9.59
CA PHE A 36 -17.71 15.82 10.54
C PHE A 36 -17.65 14.57 11.42
N LYS A 37 -16.54 13.83 11.37
CA LYS A 37 -16.28 12.63 12.17
C LYS A 37 -15.24 12.96 13.25
N LEU A 38 -15.53 12.65 14.52
CA LEU A 38 -14.53 12.73 15.59
C LEU A 38 -13.54 11.56 15.48
N ASN A 39 -12.35 11.71 16.08
CA ASN A 39 -11.35 10.66 16.14
C ASN A 39 -11.95 9.34 16.65
N LYS A 40 -11.88 8.31 15.81
CA LYS A 40 -12.26 6.94 16.17
C LYS A 40 -11.35 6.46 17.31
N HIS A 41 -11.95 5.95 18.38
CA HIS A 41 -11.25 5.53 19.61
C HIS A 41 -10.33 6.60 20.24
N ASN A 42 -10.60 7.89 20.01
CA ASN A 42 -9.72 9.00 20.40
C ASN A 42 -8.30 8.93 19.79
N GLN A 43 -8.13 8.23 18.67
CA GLN A 43 -6.84 8.12 17.96
C GLN A 43 -6.78 9.05 16.76
N SER A 44 -6.01 10.13 16.85
CA SER A 44 -5.79 11.09 15.75
C SER A 44 -5.19 10.46 14.49
N LEU A 45 -4.38 9.41 14.66
CA LEU A 45 -3.75 8.69 13.56
C LEU A 45 -4.78 8.06 12.61
N LEU A 46 -5.91 7.57 13.12
CA LEU A 46 -6.97 6.97 12.29
C LEU A 46 -7.62 8.03 11.38
N SER A 47 -7.86 9.24 11.90
CA SER A 47 -8.37 10.36 11.10
C SER A 47 -7.36 10.80 10.03
N LEU A 48 -6.07 10.79 10.36
CA LEU A 48 -5.00 11.09 9.42
C LEU A 48 -4.91 10.03 8.32
N PHE A 49 -5.04 8.75 8.67
CA PHE A 49 -5.08 7.66 7.69
C PHE A 49 -6.31 7.75 6.80
N GLU A 50 -7.52 7.92 7.34
CA GLU A 50 -8.74 8.02 6.52
C GLU A 50 -8.63 9.19 5.51
N ALA A 51 -8.12 10.35 5.93
CA ALA A 51 -7.91 11.49 5.03
C ALA A 51 -6.87 11.17 3.94
N SER A 52 -5.74 10.55 4.32
CA SER A 52 -4.66 10.18 3.40
C SER A 52 -5.08 9.09 2.42
N LEU A 53 -5.82 8.08 2.88
CA LEU A 53 -6.35 6.97 2.09
C LEU A 53 -7.48 7.45 1.16
N THR A 54 -8.32 8.39 1.58
CA THR A 54 -9.30 9.07 0.70
C THR A 54 -8.60 9.86 -0.42
N HIS A 55 -7.48 10.52 -0.13
CA HIS A 55 -6.67 11.13 -1.20
C HIS A 55 -6.03 10.07 -2.09
N LEU A 56 -5.46 9.00 -1.52
CA LEU A 56 -4.88 7.91 -2.30
C LEU A 56 -5.89 7.32 -3.29
N ILE A 57 -7.06 6.86 -2.81
CA ILE A 57 -8.05 6.23 -3.69
C ILE A 57 -8.62 7.20 -4.73
N SER A 58 -8.60 8.51 -4.48
CA SER A 58 -8.99 9.49 -5.49
C SER A 58 -8.05 9.55 -6.71
N LEU A 59 -6.85 8.96 -6.63
CA LEU A 59 -5.95 8.72 -7.77
C LEU A 59 -6.31 7.46 -8.56
N PHE A 60 -7.00 6.50 -7.94
CA PHE A 60 -7.43 5.24 -8.59
C PHE A 60 -8.85 5.37 -9.16
N LEU A 61 -9.68 6.20 -8.54
CA LEU A 61 -11.03 6.47 -9.00
C LEU A 61 -11.03 7.45 -10.19
N LYS A 62 -11.98 7.27 -11.10
CA LYS A 62 -12.35 8.33 -12.05
C LYS A 62 -12.74 9.60 -11.28
N SER A 63 -12.57 10.74 -11.93
CA SER A 63 -12.74 12.05 -11.30
C SER A 63 -14.10 12.20 -10.60
N ASN A 64 -14.07 12.75 -9.38
CA ASN A 64 -15.25 13.07 -8.58
C ASN A 64 -16.16 11.85 -8.28
N LEU A 65 -15.58 10.67 -7.97
CA LEU A 65 -16.33 9.51 -7.46
C LEU A 65 -16.14 9.25 -5.95
N THR A 66 -15.41 10.12 -5.26
CA THR A 66 -15.26 10.16 -3.79
C THR A 66 -15.24 11.62 -3.35
N PRO A 67 -15.82 12.00 -2.20
CA PRO A 67 -15.80 13.36 -1.71
C PRO A 67 -14.40 13.76 -1.25
N LYS A 68 -14.10 15.07 -1.29
CA LYS A 68 -12.89 15.60 -0.67
C LYS A 68 -13.02 15.54 0.85
N GLN A 69 -11.92 15.21 1.50
CA GLN A 69 -11.80 15.09 2.94
C GLN A 69 -10.55 15.81 3.43
N ARG A 70 -10.59 16.31 4.66
CA ARG A 70 -9.45 16.89 5.38
C ARG A 70 -9.54 16.60 6.86
N VAL A 71 -8.39 16.55 7.53
CA VAL A 71 -8.32 16.54 8.99
C VAL A 71 -8.84 17.86 9.56
N VAL A 72 -9.44 17.79 10.75
CA VAL A 72 -9.92 18.93 11.53
C VAL A 72 -8.98 19.12 12.71
N ARG A 73 -8.50 20.34 12.92
CA ARG A 73 -7.63 20.72 14.04
C ARG A 73 -8.33 21.68 15.01
N ASN A 74 -8.02 21.56 16.29
CA ASN A 74 -8.39 22.56 17.30
C ASN A 74 -7.37 23.71 17.33
N GLU A 75 -7.59 24.67 18.23
CA GLU A 75 -6.75 25.85 18.42
C GLU A 75 -5.31 25.49 18.82
N GLU A 76 -5.12 24.38 19.53
CA GLU A 76 -3.81 23.84 19.90
C GLU A 76 -3.10 23.09 18.76
N GLY A 77 -3.71 23.02 17.57
CA GLY A 77 -3.17 22.34 16.40
C GLY A 77 -3.26 20.81 16.42
N GLN A 78 -3.95 20.24 17.41
CA GLN A 78 -4.19 18.81 17.53
C GLN A 78 -5.29 18.35 16.57
N ILE A 79 -5.13 17.17 15.96
CA ILE A 79 -6.16 16.55 15.12
C ILE A 79 -7.26 15.98 16.03
N ILE A 80 -8.46 16.53 15.94
CA ILE A 80 -9.65 16.09 16.72
C ILE A 80 -10.61 15.20 15.90
N GLY A 81 -10.39 15.12 14.59
CA GLY A 81 -11.23 14.38 13.68
C GLY A 81 -10.94 14.72 12.22
N LEU A 82 -11.94 14.52 11.37
CA LEU A 82 -11.89 14.84 9.95
C LEU A 82 -13.26 15.28 9.46
N ALA A 83 -13.29 16.08 8.40
CA ALA A 83 -14.54 16.42 7.73
C ALA A 83 -14.46 16.09 6.24
N ALA A 84 -15.51 15.42 5.75
CA ALA A 84 -15.74 15.16 4.34
C ALA A 84 -16.78 16.15 3.81
N GLU A 85 -16.60 16.68 2.60
CA GLU A 85 -17.66 17.46 1.98
C GLU A 85 -18.87 16.58 1.66
N HIS A 86 -20.08 17.15 1.73
CA HIS A 86 -21.27 16.41 1.30
C HIS A 86 -21.14 16.03 -0.20
N PHE A 87 -21.55 14.81 -0.55
CA PHE A 87 -21.30 14.27 -1.89
C PHE A 87 -21.98 15.08 -3.01
N CYS A 88 -23.05 15.82 -2.69
CA CYS A 88 -23.74 16.69 -3.64
C CYS A 88 -22.79 17.69 -4.34
N TYR A 89 -21.76 18.20 -3.64
CA TYR A 89 -20.75 19.08 -4.24
C TYR A 89 -19.83 18.34 -5.22
N THR A 90 -19.60 17.05 -4.96
CA THR A 90 -18.81 16.18 -5.84
C THR A 90 -19.59 15.85 -7.10
N ALA A 91 -20.87 15.48 -6.97
CA ALA A 91 -21.79 15.28 -8.09
C ALA A 91 -21.91 16.55 -8.96
N ALA A 92 -22.10 17.72 -8.34
CA ALA A 92 -22.16 18.99 -9.07
C ALA A 92 -20.87 19.32 -9.83
N ARG A 93 -19.68 18.98 -9.29
CA ARG A 93 -18.42 19.16 -10.03
C ARG A 93 -18.25 18.17 -11.19
N ARG A 94 -18.81 16.97 -11.07
CA ARG A 94 -18.73 15.94 -12.11
C ARG A 94 -19.68 16.22 -13.26
N GLU A 95 -20.93 16.54 -12.95
CA GLU A 95 -22.01 16.66 -13.93
C GLU A 95 -22.30 18.11 -14.33
N THR A 96 -21.75 19.09 -13.60
CA THR A 96 -22.26 20.46 -13.55
C THR A 96 -23.70 20.51 -12.99
N LEU A 97 -24.36 21.66 -13.10
CA LEU A 97 -25.81 21.80 -12.83
C LEU A 97 -26.61 21.98 -14.14
N LEU A 98 -25.96 21.78 -15.29
CA LEU A 98 -26.59 21.87 -16.61
C LEU A 98 -27.63 20.76 -16.86
N PRO A 99 -27.35 19.46 -16.59
CA PRO A 99 -28.34 18.41 -16.82
C PRO A 99 -29.42 18.36 -15.73
N ASN A 100 -30.52 17.67 -16.03
CA ASN A 100 -31.53 17.38 -15.01
C ASN A 100 -31.06 16.24 -14.08
N PHE A 101 -31.44 16.34 -12.81
CA PHE A 101 -31.21 15.28 -11.83
C PHE A 101 -32.53 14.63 -11.43
N CYS A 102 -32.55 13.29 -11.40
CA CYS A 102 -33.74 12.53 -11.07
C CYS A 102 -33.81 12.23 -9.56
N SER A 103 -34.98 12.47 -8.96
CA SER A 103 -35.31 11.98 -7.62
C SER A 103 -36.10 10.68 -7.68
N LEU A 104 -35.86 9.77 -6.72
CA LEU A 104 -36.60 8.54 -6.53
C LEU A 104 -37.72 8.77 -5.50
N LYS A 105 -38.97 8.52 -5.90
CA LYS A 105 -40.11 8.52 -4.98
C LYS A 105 -40.67 7.10 -4.85
N LYS A 106 -40.78 6.59 -3.63
CA LYS A 106 -41.40 5.30 -3.35
C LYS A 106 -42.91 5.36 -3.65
N THR A 107 -43.44 4.35 -4.31
CA THR A 107 -44.85 4.14 -4.66
C THR A 107 -45.25 2.69 -4.34
N ALA A 108 -46.53 2.35 -4.41
CA ALA A 108 -47.00 0.99 -4.21
C ALA A 108 -46.42 -0.01 -5.24
N ALA A 109 -46.11 0.45 -6.46
CA ALA A 109 -45.57 -0.36 -7.55
C ALA A 109 -44.01 -0.33 -7.64
N GLY A 110 -43.32 0.21 -6.63
CA GLY A 110 -41.86 0.38 -6.62
C GLY A 110 -41.44 1.86 -6.64
N TYR A 111 -40.32 2.19 -7.28
CA TYR A 111 -39.81 3.57 -7.32
C TYR A 111 -40.15 4.28 -8.64
N LYS A 112 -40.65 5.51 -8.55
CA LYS A 112 -40.88 6.40 -9.70
C LYS A 112 -39.80 7.48 -9.75
N LEU A 113 -39.25 7.70 -10.94
CA LEU A 113 -38.29 8.77 -11.22
C LEU A 113 -39.02 10.09 -11.51
N LYS A 114 -38.54 11.18 -10.92
CA LYS A 114 -38.95 12.55 -11.27
C LYS A 114 -37.71 13.36 -11.66
N SER A 115 -37.62 13.74 -12.92
CA SER A 115 -36.53 14.58 -13.44
C SER A 115 -36.79 16.06 -13.10
N LYS A 116 -35.78 16.77 -12.59
CA LYS A 116 -35.84 18.21 -12.33
C LYS A 116 -34.44 18.84 -12.43
N LYS A 117 -34.35 19.99 -13.10
CA LYS A 117 -33.15 20.85 -13.07
C LYS A 117 -32.89 21.36 -11.65
N ARG A 118 -31.61 21.46 -11.28
CA ARG A 118 -31.17 21.91 -9.95
C ARG A 118 -30.43 23.23 -10.08
N GLU A 119 -30.72 24.16 -9.18
CA GLU A 119 -30.06 25.47 -9.15
C GLU A 119 -28.83 25.48 -8.24
N LYS A 120 -28.83 24.63 -7.21
CA LYS A 120 -27.75 24.50 -6.24
C LYS A 120 -27.31 23.04 -6.11
N ALA A 121 -26.06 22.84 -5.73
CA ALA A 121 -25.50 21.50 -5.54
C ALA A 121 -26.25 20.71 -4.47
N GLU A 122 -26.65 21.39 -3.39
CA GLU A 122 -27.36 20.84 -2.24
C GLU A 122 -28.73 20.25 -2.58
N ASP A 123 -29.31 20.60 -3.74
CA ASP A 123 -30.59 20.08 -4.22
C ASP A 123 -30.44 18.78 -5.02
N ILE A 124 -29.21 18.34 -5.31
CA ILE A 124 -28.93 17.08 -6.00
C ILE A 124 -29.29 15.92 -5.07
N PRO A 125 -30.23 15.03 -5.45
CA PRO A 125 -30.55 13.86 -4.65
C PRO A 125 -29.41 12.84 -4.66
N ILE A 126 -28.89 12.54 -3.48
CA ILE A 126 -27.84 11.55 -3.24
C ILE A 126 -28.43 10.38 -2.48
N TYR A 127 -28.10 9.16 -2.89
CA TYR A 127 -28.66 7.92 -2.35
C TYR A 127 -27.57 6.93 -1.97
N PHE A 128 -27.82 6.12 -0.94
CA PHE A 128 -26.99 4.96 -0.59
C PHE A 128 -27.79 3.67 -0.70
N LEU A 129 -27.17 2.57 -1.13
CA LEU A 129 -27.90 1.31 -1.36
C LEU A 129 -28.55 0.76 -0.09
N ASN A 130 -28.01 1.05 1.10
CA ASN A 130 -28.57 0.59 2.38
C ASN A 130 -29.82 1.38 2.81
N GLU A 131 -30.19 2.46 2.10
CA GLU A 131 -31.41 3.23 2.34
C GLU A 131 -32.64 2.61 1.65
N PHE A 132 -32.42 1.59 0.82
CA PHE A 132 -33.44 0.90 0.04
C PHE A 132 -33.71 -0.50 0.59
N TYR A 133 -34.77 -1.14 0.10
CA TYR A 133 -35.10 -2.51 0.49
C TYR A 133 -34.00 -3.48 0.03
N SER A 134 -33.85 -4.58 0.78
CA SER A 134 -32.91 -5.66 0.44
C SER A 134 -33.26 -6.25 -0.92
N GLY A 135 -32.35 -6.20 -1.89
CA GLY A 135 -32.62 -6.62 -3.27
C GLY A 135 -32.66 -5.46 -4.28
N PHE A 136 -32.66 -4.21 -3.81
CA PHE A 136 -32.81 -3.03 -4.67
C PHE A 136 -31.80 -2.99 -5.83
N PHE A 137 -30.53 -3.35 -5.60
CA PHE A 137 -29.55 -3.36 -6.68
C PHE A 137 -29.89 -4.40 -7.77
N ALA A 138 -30.46 -5.55 -7.39
CA ALA A 138 -30.89 -6.56 -8.36
C ALA A 138 -32.02 -6.01 -9.26
N ASP A 139 -32.99 -5.31 -8.68
CA ASP A 139 -34.08 -4.68 -9.44
C ASP A 139 -33.59 -3.53 -10.32
N LEU A 140 -32.61 -2.75 -9.82
CA LEU A 140 -31.93 -1.72 -10.60
C LEU A 140 -31.19 -2.33 -11.81
N TYR A 141 -30.49 -3.44 -11.61
CA TYR A 141 -29.83 -4.17 -12.70
C TYR A 141 -30.83 -4.75 -13.71
N GLN A 142 -31.97 -5.28 -13.24
CA GLN A 142 -33.05 -5.73 -14.14
C GLN A 142 -33.67 -4.56 -14.92
N ALA A 143 -33.80 -3.37 -14.32
CA ALA A 143 -34.27 -2.18 -15.03
C ALA A 143 -33.29 -1.75 -16.12
N PHE A 144 -31.99 -1.91 -15.88
CA PHE A 144 -30.94 -1.70 -16.88
C PHE A 144 -31.05 -2.70 -18.04
N LEU A 145 -31.18 -4.00 -17.75
CA LEU A 145 -31.34 -5.03 -18.79
C LEU A 145 -32.61 -4.79 -19.65
N LYS A 146 -33.64 -4.20 -19.07
CA LYS A 146 -34.88 -3.80 -19.76
C LYS A 146 -34.79 -2.44 -20.47
N GLY A 147 -33.62 -1.80 -20.48
CA GLY A 147 -33.40 -0.50 -21.13
C GLY A 147 -34.10 0.69 -20.47
N LYS A 148 -34.62 0.53 -19.25
CA LYS A 148 -35.35 1.60 -18.52
C LYS A 148 -34.42 2.64 -17.91
N VAL A 149 -33.20 2.23 -17.59
CA VAL A 149 -32.13 3.07 -17.05
C VAL A 149 -30.80 2.68 -17.70
N ILE A 150 -29.83 3.58 -17.67
CA ILE A 150 -28.44 3.29 -18.03
C ILE A 150 -27.64 3.20 -16.74
N LEU A 151 -26.83 2.16 -16.56
CA LEU A 151 -25.83 2.15 -15.50
C LEU A 151 -24.53 2.73 -16.05
N ASP A 152 -23.94 3.69 -15.35
CA ASP A 152 -22.61 4.18 -15.67
C ASP A 152 -21.56 3.12 -15.30
N MET A 153 -21.33 2.17 -16.23
CA MET A 153 -20.43 1.04 -16.03
C MET A 153 -19.01 1.48 -15.71
N GLU A 154 -18.58 2.64 -16.22
CA GLU A 154 -17.27 3.21 -15.91
C GLU A 154 -17.15 3.62 -14.44
N SER A 155 -18.19 4.27 -13.90
CA SER A 155 -18.20 4.65 -12.48
C SER A 155 -18.18 3.43 -11.57
N LEU A 156 -18.96 2.39 -11.92
CA LEU A 156 -19.08 1.17 -11.12
C LEU A 156 -17.79 0.33 -11.20
N ALA A 157 -17.25 0.14 -12.40
CA ALA A 157 -15.96 -0.54 -12.59
C ALA A 157 -14.83 0.22 -11.88
N SER A 158 -14.80 1.55 -11.96
CA SER A 158 -13.79 2.35 -11.26
C SER A 158 -13.81 2.13 -9.75
N ILE A 159 -14.99 2.12 -9.13
CA ILE A 159 -15.14 1.87 -7.69
C ILE A 159 -14.69 0.46 -7.32
N LEU A 160 -15.22 -0.56 -7.99
CA LEU A 160 -14.94 -1.96 -7.68
C LEU A 160 -13.45 -2.27 -7.91
N CYS A 161 -12.90 -1.90 -9.06
CA CYS A 161 -11.48 -2.11 -9.36
C CYS A 161 -10.57 -1.39 -8.37
N SER A 162 -10.90 -0.15 -7.96
CA SER A 162 -10.10 0.63 -7.00
C SER A 162 -10.13 0.01 -5.61
N ALA A 163 -11.33 -0.37 -5.15
CA ALA A 163 -11.53 -1.05 -3.88
C ALA A 163 -10.74 -2.38 -3.82
N TYR A 164 -10.81 -3.20 -4.87
CA TYR A 164 -10.05 -4.44 -4.96
C TYR A 164 -8.53 -4.22 -5.02
N THR A 165 -8.10 -3.26 -5.86
CA THR A 165 -6.68 -2.89 -5.99
C THR A 165 -6.12 -2.49 -4.64
N LEU A 166 -6.82 -1.64 -3.90
CA LEU A 166 -6.37 -1.08 -2.63
C LEU A 166 -6.84 -1.86 -1.40
N GLU A 167 -7.17 -3.15 -1.52
CA GLU A 167 -7.53 -4.00 -0.37
C GLU A 167 -8.62 -3.41 0.53
N GLU A 168 -9.67 -2.82 -0.05
CA GLU A 168 -10.83 -2.29 0.69
C GLU A 168 -11.59 -3.43 1.37
N ASP A 169 -11.82 -3.32 2.66
CA ASP A 169 -12.52 -4.34 3.44
C ASP A 169 -13.90 -3.89 3.93
N ASP A 170 -14.31 -2.65 3.63
CA ASP A 170 -15.57 -2.05 4.05
C ASP A 170 -16.48 -1.57 2.91
N LEU A 171 -16.44 -2.23 1.74
CA LEU A 171 -17.33 -1.88 0.62
C LEU A 171 -18.75 -2.43 0.82
N HIS A 172 -19.44 -1.96 1.85
CA HIS A 172 -20.83 -2.31 2.18
C HIS A 172 -21.83 -1.38 1.50
N LYS A 173 -23.13 -1.72 1.51
CA LYS A 173 -24.19 -0.93 0.83
C LYS A 173 -24.35 0.53 1.30
N GLY A 174 -23.74 0.89 2.41
CA GLY A 174 -23.75 2.27 2.94
C GLY A 174 -22.53 3.09 2.53
N ASN A 175 -21.50 2.43 2.01
CA ASN A 175 -20.30 3.08 1.48
C ASN A 175 -20.34 3.13 -0.06
N LEU A 176 -21.27 2.39 -0.69
CA LEU A 176 -21.59 2.48 -2.12
C LEU A 176 -22.88 3.28 -2.33
N GLY A 177 -22.74 4.48 -2.87
CA GLY A 177 -23.84 5.38 -3.18
C GLY A 177 -24.05 5.60 -4.68
N PHE A 178 -25.15 6.26 -5.03
CA PHE A 178 -25.45 6.64 -6.40
C PHE A 178 -26.28 7.93 -6.47
N TYR A 179 -26.24 8.57 -7.64
CA TYR A 179 -27.20 9.60 -8.04
C TYR A 179 -27.67 9.32 -9.47
N ILE A 180 -28.76 9.99 -9.88
CA ILE A 180 -29.35 9.78 -11.19
C ILE A 180 -29.38 11.10 -11.96
N VAL A 181 -28.77 11.10 -13.13
CA VAL A 181 -28.69 12.26 -14.04
C VAL A 181 -29.30 11.89 -15.39
N GLU A 182 -30.01 12.83 -16.00
CA GLU A 182 -30.58 12.63 -17.33
C GLU A 182 -29.54 12.96 -18.41
N ARG A 183 -29.19 11.98 -19.24
CA ARG A 183 -28.36 12.16 -20.43
C ARG A 183 -29.10 11.58 -21.63
N GLU A 184 -29.14 12.31 -22.73
CA GLU A 184 -29.83 11.87 -23.96
C GLU A 184 -31.28 11.43 -23.70
N LYS A 185 -31.98 12.15 -22.80
CA LYS A 185 -33.36 11.86 -22.35
C LYS A 185 -33.54 10.51 -21.65
N LYS A 186 -32.45 9.86 -21.22
CA LYS A 186 -32.47 8.62 -20.44
C LYS A 186 -31.88 8.83 -19.05
N PRO A 187 -32.46 8.23 -17.99
CA PRO A 187 -31.89 8.28 -16.65
C PRO A 187 -30.64 7.41 -16.57
N ARG A 188 -29.49 8.03 -16.31
CA ARG A 188 -28.21 7.37 -16.07
C ARG A 188 -27.91 7.35 -14.58
N VAL A 189 -27.66 6.16 -14.04
CA VAL A 189 -27.27 5.94 -12.65
C VAL A 189 -25.75 5.97 -12.56
N VAL A 190 -25.23 6.95 -11.82
CA VAL A 190 -23.79 7.11 -11.59
C VAL A 190 -23.48 6.71 -10.16
N PHE A 191 -22.54 5.78 -10.01
CA PHE A 191 -22.13 5.26 -8.72
C PHE A 191 -20.97 6.06 -8.15
N PHE A 192 -20.87 6.11 -6.83
CA PHE A 192 -19.75 6.69 -6.10
C PHE A 192 -19.50 5.91 -4.82
N LYS A 193 -18.32 6.11 -4.21
CA LYS A 193 -18.05 5.57 -2.88
C LYS A 193 -17.67 6.65 -1.87
N ILE A 194 -17.90 6.35 -0.61
CA ILE A 194 -17.44 7.12 0.55
C ILE A 194 -16.80 6.17 1.56
N ASP A 195 -16.23 6.73 2.62
CA ASP A 195 -15.64 6.02 3.75
C ASP A 195 -14.52 5.06 3.33
N ASN A 196 -13.28 5.51 3.50
CA ASN A 196 -12.09 4.83 2.98
C ASN A 196 -11.11 4.49 4.12
N ASP A 197 -11.62 4.32 5.34
CA ASP A 197 -10.80 4.08 6.55
C ASP A 197 -10.16 2.67 6.55
N LEU A 198 -10.76 1.71 5.84
CA LEU A 198 -10.28 0.33 5.72
C LEU A 198 -9.66 0.00 4.34
N LEU A 199 -9.06 0.99 3.68
CA LEU A 199 -8.14 0.74 2.56
C LEU A 199 -6.79 0.23 3.05
N LEU A 200 -6.11 -0.52 2.17
CA LEU A 200 -4.87 -1.24 2.48
C LEU A 200 -5.04 -2.12 3.72
N SER A 201 -6.20 -2.80 3.83
CA SER A 201 -6.57 -3.54 5.02
C SER A 201 -5.53 -4.58 5.42
N ASN A 202 -5.01 -5.36 4.46
CA ASN A 202 -3.97 -6.32 4.76
C ASN A 202 -2.63 -5.65 5.00
N SER A 203 -2.23 -4.76 4.09
CA SER A 203 -0.89 -4.21 4.02
C SER A 203 -0.58 -3.20 5.13
N LEU A 204 -1.59 -2.46 5.60
CA LEU A 204 -1.46 -1.39 6.58
C LEU A 204 -2.46 -1.51 7.74
N MET A 205 -3.77 -1.44 7.45
CA MET A 205 -4.79 -1.19 8.49
C MET A 205 -5.01 -2.35 9.45
N SER A 206 -4.64 -3.58 9.09
CA SER A 206 -4.68 -4.78 9.96
C SER A 206 -3.90 -4.66 11.28
N ARG A 207 -3.09 -3.61 11.43
CA ARG A 207 -2.31 -3.31 12.65
C ARG A 207 -2.97 -2.27 13.56
N TYR A 208 -3.99 -1.58 13.05
CA TYR A 208 -4.67 -0.48 13.73
C TYR A 208 -6.14 -0.84 13.95
N GLU A 209 -6.77 -1.46 12.96
CA GLU A 209 -8.15 -1.90 12.99
C GLU A 209 -8.26 -3.33 12.48
N ALA A 210 -8.93 -4.19 13.26
CA ALA A 210 -9.21 -5.55 12.86
C ALA A 210 -10.56 -5.99 13.43
N ARG A 211 -11.26 -6.82 12.66
CA ARG A 211 -12.48 -7.51 13.07
C ARG A 211 -12.12 -8.92 13.52
N ILE A 212 -12.98 -9.54 14.32
CA ILE A 212 -12.73 -10.89 14.87
C ILE A 212 -12.60 -11.91 13.73
N GLU A 213 -13.40 -11.74 12.68
CA GLU A 213 -13.38 -12.54 11.45
C GLU A 213 -12.01 -12.55 10.78
N HIS A 214 -11.20 -11.50 10.98
CA HIS A 214 -9.88 -11.40 10.39
C HIS A 214 -8.78 -12.07 11.22
N TRP A 215 -9.06 -12.56 12.43
CA TRP A 215 -8.01 -13.13 13.28
C TRP A 215 -7.37 -14.38 12.68
N GLY A 216 -8.15 -15.16 11.92
CA GLY A 216 -7.66 -16.30 11.14
C GLY A 216 -7.05 -15.94 9.79
N HIS A 217 -7.00 -14.65 9.42
CA HIS A 217 -6.41 -14.21 8.16
C HIS A 217 -4.88 -14.28 8.20
N GLY A 218 -4.32 -14.80 7.10
CA GLY A 218 -2.88 -14.85 6.84
C GLY A 218 -2.48 -13.99 5.65
N GLU A 219 -1.31 -14.28 5.08
CA GLU A 219 -0.71 -13.51 3.98
C GLU A 219 -1.60 -13.43 2.73
N ASP A 220 -2.34 -14.50 2.44
CA ASP A 220 -3.17 -14.66 1.25
C ASP A 220 -4.59 -14.09 1.39
N ALA A 221 -4.94 -13.46 2.52
CA ALA A 221 -6.33 -13.03 2.76
C ALA A 221 -6.86 -12.04 1.72
N PHE A 222 -5.99 -11.25 1.09
CA PHE A 222 -6.35 -10.32 0.03
C PHE A 222 -5.58 -10.64 -1.26
N LYS A 223 -5.32 -11.92 -1.54
CA LYS A 223 -4.51 -12.33 -2.69
C LYS A 223 -5.13 -11.85 -4.02
N ILE A 224 -4.29 -11.37 -4.95
CA ILE A 224 -4.71 -11.13 -6.33
C ILE A 224 -4.46 -12.40 -7.13
N THR A 225 -5.52 -12.96 -7.72
CA THR A 225 -5.42 -14.16 -8.56
C THR A 225 -6.01 -13.92 -9.94
N ALA A 226 -5.55 -14.71 -10.92
CA ALA A 226 -6.08 -14.62 -12.28
C ALA A 226 -7.58 -14.94 -12.32
N ARG A 227 -8.03 -15.89 -11.47
CA ARG A 227 -9.43 -16.28 -11.32
C ARG A 227 -10.30 -15.09 -10.88
N ASP A 228 -9.91 -14.40 -9.82
CA ASP A 228 -10.66 -13.23 -9.32
C ASP A 228 -10.71 -12.10 -10.36
N LEU A 229 -9.62 -11.87 -11.11
CA LEU A 229 -9.59 -10.85 -12.15
C LEU A 229 -10.45 -11.21 -13.38
N LEU A 230 -10.48 -12.48 -13.78
CA LEU A 230 -11.31 -12.97 -14.89
C LEU A 230 -12.80 -12.96 -14.55
N GLU A 231 -13.18 -13.47 -13.37
CA GLU A 231 -14.58 -13.58 -12.92
C GLU A 231 -15.13 -12.29 -12.28
N PHE A 232 -14.31 -11.24 -12.20
CA PHE A 232 -14.62 -10.00 -11.52
C PHE A 232 -15.98 -9.41 -11.94
N PRO A 233 -16.83 -8.97 -10.97
CA PRO A 233 -16.52 -8.70 -9.57
C PRO A 233 -16.75 -9.89 -8.62
N LYS A 234 -16.90 -11.12 -9.13
CA LYS A 234 -16.99 -12.32 -8.30
C LYS A 234 -15.62 -12.65 -7.71
N LEU A 235 -15.46 -12.47 -6.40
CA LEU A 235 -14.24 -12.86 -5.69
C LEU A 235 -14.40 -14.27 -5.15
N THR A 236 -13.40 -15.10 -5.42
CA THR A 236 -13.30 -16.49 -4.94
C THR A 236 -12.13 -16.63 -3.97
N ASP A 237 -11.00 -16.00 -4.28
CA ASP A 237 -9.76 -16.20 -3.54
C ASP A 237 -9.51 -15.08 -2.52
N SER A 238 -9.85 -13.82 -2.86
CA SER A 238 -9.75 -12.68 -1.95
C SER A 238 -10.89 -12.66 -0.92
N LYS A 239 -10.55 -12.45 0.36
CA LYS A 239 -11.43 -12.56 1.53
C LYS A 239 -11.91 -11.20 2.06
N ASN A 240 -12.22 -10.27 1.17
CA ASN A 240 -12.79 -8.98 1.54
C ASN A 240 -14.11 -9.21 2.30
N HIS A 241 -14.20 -8.69 3.53
CA HIS A 241 -15.31 -8.95 4.44
C HIS A 241 -16.59 -8.28 3.95
N TYR A 242 -16.59 -6.98 3.63
CA TYR A 242 -17.69 -6.32 2.94
C TYR A 242 -17.38 -6.20 1.45
N TRP A 243 -17.94 -7.12 0.67
CA TRP A 243 -17.82 -7.12 -0.80
C TRP A 243 -19.14 -7.60 -1.45
N PRO A 244 -19.55 -7.04 -2.60
CA PRO A 244 -20.85 -7.35 -3.20
C PRO A 244 -21.13 -8.82 -3.54
N THR A 245 -20.09 -9.60 -3.83
CA THR A 245 -20.19 -11.01 -4.25
C THR A 245 -19.75 -12.01 -3.18
N CYS A 246 -19.41 -11.55 -1.98
CA CYS A 246 -19.00 -12.40 -0.87
C CYS A 246 -20.16 -12.60 0.12
N LEU A 247 -20.56 -13.85 0.33
CA LEU A 247 -21.58 -14.19 1.34
C LEU A 247 -20.98 -14.15 2.75
N ARG A 248 -21.81 -13.79 3.72
CA ARG A 248 -21.38 -13.51 5.10
C ARG A 248 -21.99 -14.50 6.08
N TYR A 249 -21.15 -14.99 6.99
CA TYR A 249 -21.55 -15.95 8.02
C TYR A 249 -21.79 -15.32 9.41
N PHE A 250 -21.23 -14.13 9.70
CA PHE A 250 -21.35 -13.43 11.00
C PHE A 250 -21.90 -12.01 10.83
N VAL A 251 -23.21 -11.87 10.66
CA VAL A 251 -23.88 -10.55 10.55
C VAL A 251 -25.15 -10.57 11.40
N LYS A 252 -25.50 -9.41 11.96
CA LYS A 252 -26.84 -9.22 12.55
C LYS A 252 -27.92 -9.57 11.52
N TYR A 253 -28.96 -10.26 11.98
CA TYR A 253 -30.14 -10.55 11.18
C TYR A 253 -30.72 -9.23 10.62
N ASN A 254 -31.01 -9.20 9.31
CA ASN A 254 -31.52 -8.03 8.58
C ASN A 254 -30.63 -6.77 8.60
N ASP A 255 -29.30 -6.90 8.69
CA ASP A 255 -28.41 -5.73 8.51
C ASP A 255 -28.58 -5.12 7.09
N PRO A 256 -29.09 -3.87 6.97
CA PRO A 256 -29.32 -3.23 5.67
C PRO A 256 -28.02 -2.94 4.91
N LYS A 257 -26.85 -3.04 5.55
CA LYS A 257 -25.54 -2.84 4.91
C LYS A 257 -25.08 -4.05 4.08
N VAL A 258 -25.65 -5.23 4.29
CA VAL A 258 -25.18 -6.49 3.70
C VAL A 258 -25.93 -6.87 2.43
N TYR A 259 -25.19 -7.22 1.38
CA TYR A 259 -25.72 -7.69 0.10
C TYR A 259 -26.44 -9.03 0.28
N ASN A 260 -27.65 -9.13 -0.24
CA ASN A 260 -28.39 -10.39 -0.23
C ASN A 260 -28.07 -11.24 -1.48
N SER A 261 -28.56 -12.47 -1.53
CA SER A 261 -28.30 -13.40 -2.64
C SER A 261 -28.74 -12.86 -4.01
N ALA A 262 -29.85 -12.11 -4.08
CA ALA A 262 -30.31 -11.51 -5.33
C ALA A 262 -29.36 -10.42 -5.83
N GLU A 263 -28.88 -9.55 -4.94
CA GLU A 263 -27.90 -8.51 -5.24
C GLU A 263 -26.55 -9.12 -5.62
N THR A 264 -26.08 -10.11 -4.86
CA THR A 264 -24.87 -10.87 -5.17
C THR A 264 -24.94 -11.49 -6.56
N ASN A 265 -26.07 -12.13 -6.92
CA ASN A 265 -26.26 -12.69 -8.25
C ASN A 265 -26.26 -11.61 -9.34
N ALA A 266 -26.86 -10.44 -9.09
CA ALA A 266 -26.82 -9.32 -10.03
C ALA A 266 -25.38 -8.79 -10.25
N PHE A 267 -24.57 -8.69 -9.21
CA PHE A 267 -23.14 -8.35 -9.35
C PHE A 267 -22.33 -9.44 -10.08
N ILE A 268 -22.65 -10.72 -9.87
CA ILE A 268 -22.03 -11.80 -10.65
C ILE A 268 -22.41 -11.71 -12.13
N GLN A 269 -23.68 -11.41 -12.44
CA GLN A 269 -24.15 -11.21 -13.81
C GLN A 269 -23.55 -9.95 -14.47
N LEU A 270 -23.33 -8.89 -13.69
CA LEU A 270 -22.60 -7.69 -14.14
C LEU A 270 -21.22 -8.06 -14.69
N GLY A 271 -20.53 -9.01 -14.07
CA GLY A 271 -19.25 -9.54 -14.56
C GLY A 271 -19.34 -10.17 -15.96
N LYS A 272 -20.52 -10.51 -16.48
CA LYS A 272 -20.70 -11.04 -17.83
C LYS A 272 -21.04 -9.95 -18.87
N ASN A 273 -21.28 -8.71 -18.43
CA ASN A 273 -21.62 -7.61 -19.32
C ASN A 273 -20.36 -7.07 -20.03
N ALA A 274 -20.41 -6.95 -21.36
CA ALA A 274 -19.27 -6.55 -22.18
C ALA A 274 -18.78 -5.12 -21.88
N GLU A 275 -19.70 -4.16 -21.67
CA GLU A 275 -19.35 -2.77 -21.33
C GLU A 275 -18.65 -2.71 -19.97
N PHE A 276 -19.14 -3.46 -18.98
CA PHE A 276 -18.49 -3.58 -17.68
C PHE A 276 -17.10 -4.23 -17.79
N GLN A 277 -16.95 -5.30 -18.57
CA GLN A 277 -15.65 -5.96 -18.78
C GLN A 277 -14.63 -5.03 -19.45
N GLN A 278 -15.05 -4.24 -20.43
CA GLN A 278 -14.20 -3.24 -21.07
C GLN A 278 -13.79 -2.13 -20.07
N ALA A 279 -14.76 -1.60 -19.31
CA ALA A 279 -14.50 -0.59 -18.28
C ALA A 279 -13.56 -1.12 -17.18
N LYS A 280 -13.72 -2.38 -16.79
CA LYS A 280 -12.86 -3.09 -15.82
C LYS A 280 -11.41 -3.13 -16.30
N TRP A 281 -11.15 -3.63 -17.52
CA TRP A 281 -9.80 -3.70 -18.07
C TRP A 281 -9.17 -2.32 -18.25
N ARG A 282 -9.96 -1.34 -18.72
CA ARG A 282 -9.50 0.04 -18.82
C ARG A 282 -9.06 0.60 -17.48
N THR A 283 -9.87 0.42 -16.44
CA THR A 283 -9.57 0.93 -15.10
C THR A 283 -8.30 0.28 -14.53
N TRP A 284 -8.19 -1.04 -14.58
CA TRP A 284 -6.98 -1.71 -14.09
C TRP A 284 -5.73 -1.38 -14.89
N TYR A 285 -5.84 -1.19 -16.20
CA TYR A 285 -4.71 -0.73 -16.99
C TYR A 285 -4.26 0.66 -16.54
N SER A 286 -5.19 1.60 -16.32
CA SER A 286 -4.87 2.90 -15.72
C SER A 286 -4.18 2.78 -14.35
N HIS A 287 -4.62 1.84 -13.49
CA HIS A 287 -4.00 1.65 -12.17
C HIS A 287 -2.53 1.24 -12.26
N ILE A 288 -2.20 0.25 -13.10
CA ILE A 288 -0.82 -0.28 -13.19
C ILE A 288 0.15 0.67 -13.92
N LEU A 289 -0.39 1.73 -14.53
CA LEU A 289 0.36 2.84 -15.13
C LEU A 289 0.71 3.94 -14.12
N LEU A 290 0.09 3.94 -12.92
CA LEU A 290 0.39 4.91 -11.87
C LEU A 290 1.81 4.72 -11.33
N GLN A 291 2.53 5.84 -11.20
CA GLN A 291 3.90 5.90 -10.70
C GLN A 291 3.95 6.24 -9.22
N SER A 292 5.04 5.86 -8.54
CA SER A 292 5.25 6.18 -7.11
C SER A 292 5.18 7.69 -6.84
N ALA A 293 5.76 8.51 -7.71
CA ALA A 293 5.71 9.97 -7.59
C ALA A 293 4.28 10.54 -7.68
N MET A 294 3.39 9.92 -8.45
CA MET A 294 1.97 10.31 -8.50
C MET A 294 1.26 9.95 -7.19
N VAL A 295 1.55 8.77 -6.64
CA VAL A 295 1.04 8.31 -5.34
C VAL A 295 1.48 9.28 -4.24
N GLU A 296 2.77 9.61 -4.18
CA GLU A 296 3.32 10.57 -3.21
C GLU A 296 2.66 11.94 -3.35
N ASN A 297 2.49 12.47 -4.57
CA ASN A 297 1.81 13.75 -4.80
C ASN A 297 0.39 13.81 -4.22
N TYR A 298 -0.34 12.70 -4.27
CA TYR A 298 -1.68 12.63 -3.70
C TYR A 298 -1.66 12.50 -2.17
N LEU A 299 -0.72 11.73 -1.61
CA LEU A 299 -0.54 11.58 -0.17
C LEU A 299 -0.08 12.89 0.50
N GLU A 300 0.79 13.67 -0.15
CA GLU A 300 1.31 14.96 0.35
C GLU A 300 0.21 16.03 0.57
N ARG A 301 -1.02 15.77 0.11
CA ARG A 301 -2.17 16.65 0.34
C ARG A 301 -2.74 16.53 1.75
N SER A 302 -2.49 15.39 2.41
CA SER A 302 -2.86 15.13 3.81
C SER A 302 -1.63 14.94 4.72
N LEU A 303 -0.51 14.47 4.16
CA LEU A 303 0.72 14.19 4.92
C LEU A 303 1.80 15.26 4.66
N ASN A 304 2.37 15.79 5.73
CA ASN A 304 3.42 16.79 5.68
C ASN A 304 4.80 16.14 5.57
N LYS A 305 5.43 16.23 4.40
CA LYS A 305 6.79 15.69 4.17
C LYS A 305 7.86 16.32 5.06
N ALA A 306 7.64 17.54 5.56
CA ALA A 306 8.58 18.18 6.49
C ALA A 306 8.48 17.63 7.92
N ASP A 307 7.37 16.99 8.28
CA ASP A 307 7.24 16.28 9.55
C ASP A 307 7.83 14.87 9.43
N PRO A 308 8.83 14.49 10.25
CA PRO A 308 9.47 13.19 10.13
C PRO A 308 8.53 12.00 10.32
N TYR A 309 7.50 12.13 11.16
CA TYR A 309 6.54 11.06 11.42
C TYR A 309 5.57 10.88 10.25
N GLU A 310 4.96 11.96 9.76
CA GLU A 310 4.06 11.93 8.60
C GLU A 310 4.80 11.52 7.32
N ARG A 311 6.07 11.91 7.16
CA ARG A 311 6.93 11.44 6.06
C ARG A 311 7.16 9.93 6.11
N ALA A 312 7.38 9.36 7.29
CA ALA A 312 7.50 7.91 7.44
C ALA A 312 6.18 7.20 7.10
N GLN A 313 5.02 7.77 7.46
CA GLN A 313 3.71 7.25 7.06
C GLN A 313 3.50 7.32 5.54
N LEU A 314 3.91 8.43 4.91
CA LEU A 314 3.85 8.59 3.46
C LEU A 314 4.66 7.48 2.77
N ALA A 315 5.90 7.24 3.19
CA ALA A 315 6.74 6.18 2.63
C ALA A 315 6.14 4.78 2.84
N LEU A 316 5.52 4.52 4.00
CA LEU A 316 4.85 3.26 4.30
C LEU A 316 3.65 3.02 3.38
N ILE A 317 2.78 4.01 3.21
CA ILE A 317 1.58 3.92 2.34
C ILE A 317 2.00 3.79 0.88
N SER A 318 2.99 4.57 0.43
CA SER A 318 3.56 4.47 -0.91
C SER A 318 4.14 3.08 -1.18
N GLN A 319 4.93 2.52 -0.27
CA GLN A 319 5.49 1.17 -0.40
C GLN A 319 4.38 0.11 -0.54
N ALA A 320 3.38 0.15 0.34
CA ALA A 320 2.26 -0.80 0.33
C ALA A 320 1.49 -0.72 -1.01
N THR A 321 1.21 0.51 -1.46
CA THR A 321 0.53 0.77 -2.74
C THR A 321 1.34 0.24 -3.92
N MET A 322 2.63 0.55 -4.00
CA MET A 322 3.49 0.11 -5.10
C MET A 322 3.64 -1.42 -5.12
N SER A 323 3.76 -2.06 -3.95
CA SER A 323 3.76 -3.53 -3.87
C SER A 323 2.50 -4.13 -4.43
N ARG A 324 1.36 -3.52 -4.11
CA ARG A 324 0.07 -4.00 -4.55
C ARG A 324 -0.12 -3.83 -6.06
N LEU A 325 0.36 -2.72 -6.63
CA LEU A 325 0.36 -2.51 -8.08
C LEU A 325 1.30 -3.47 -8.82
N SER A 326 2.48 -3.76 -8.29
CA SER A 326 3.38 -4.77 -8.86
C SER A 326 2.75 -6.16 -8.87
N GLN A 327 2.06 -6.55 -7.78
CA GLN A 327 1.31 -7.81 -7.74
C GLN A 327 0.19 -7.82 -8.77
N LEU A 328 -0.65 -6.78 -8.82
CA LEU A 328 -1.75 -6.66 -9.77
C LEU A 328 -1.24 -6.76 -11.22
N LYS A 329 -0.17 -6.03 -11.53
CA LYS A 329 0.48 -6.01 -12.84
C LYS A 329 0.97 -7.38 -13.26
N ALA A 330 1.65 -8.11 -12.38
CA ALA A 330 2.16 -9.45 -12.65
C ALA A 330 1.02 -10.45 -12.96
N VAL A 331 -0.10 -10.37 -12.24
CA VAL A 331 -1.25 -11.25 -12.48
C VAL A 331 -2.00 -10.84 -13.76
N LEU A 332 -2.22 -9.55 -13.98
CA LEU A 332 -2.89 -9.06 -15.18
C LEU A 332 -2.16 -9.50 -16.47
N PHE A 333 -0.84 -9.31 -16.55
CA PHE A 333 -0.09 -9.72 -17.74
C PHE A 333 0.12 -11.24 -17.86
N SER A 334 -0.23 -12.03 -16.82
CA SER A 334 -0.32 -13.50 -16.94
C SER A 334 -1.61 -13.96 -17.63
N ILE A 335 -2.62 -13.08 -17.72
CA ILE A 335 -3.91 -13.35 -18.37
C ILE A 335 -3.82 -12.99 -19.86
N GLU A 336 -4.20 -13.93 -20.72
CA GLU A 336 -4.14 -13.76 -22.18
C GLU A 336 -5.08 -12.66 -22.68
N GLU A 337 -6.30 -12.63 -22.16
CA GLU A 337 -7.35 -11.66 -22.50
C GLU A 337 -6.92 -10.23 -22.19
N PHE A 338 -6.19 -10.02 -21.08
CA PHE A 338 -5.69 -8.69 -20.74
C PHE A 338 -4.51 -8.27 -21.63
N ARG A 339 -3.60 -9.18 -21.98
CA ARG A 339 -2.54 -8.89 -22.97
C ARG A 339 -3.13 -8.50 -24.33
N HIS A 340 -4.17 -9.21 -24.77
CA HIS A 340 -4.89 -8.86 -25.99
C HIS A 340 -5.54 -7.48 -25.90
N TYR A 341 -6.18 -7.16 -24.77
CA TYR A 341 -6.70 -5.81 -24.52
C TYR A 341 -5.61 -4.73 -24.62
N VAL A 342 -4.45 -4.91 -23.98
CA VAL A 342 -3.33 -3.95 -24.04
C VAL A 342 -2.78 -3.78 -25.47
N ALA A 343 -2.69 -4.87 -26.24
CA ALA A 343 -2.21 -4.82 -27.62
C ALA A 343 -3.14 -4.05 -28.56
N THR A 344 -4.45 -4.05 -28.28
CA THR A 344 -5.49 -3.50 -29.16
C THR A 344 -6.01 -2.12 -28.75
N VAL A 345 -5.88 -1.75 -27.47
CA VAL A 345 -6.42 -0.47 -26.95
C VAL A 345 -5.70 0.75 -27.52
N ASN A 346 -6.45 1.85 -27.72
CA ASN A 346 -5.86 3.16 -27.98
C ASN A 346 -5.15 3.67 -26.73
N ASN A 347 -3.84 3.47 -26.71
CA ASN A 347 -2.97 3.79 -25.58
C ASN A 347 -2.78 5.31 -25.39
N GLU A 348 -2.83 6.10 -26.47
CA GLU A 348 -2.72 7.57 -26.39
C GLU A 348 -3.91 8.15 -25.63
N THR A 349 -5.13 7.71 -25.97
CA THR A 349 -6.34 8.14 -25.27
C THR A 349 -6.29 7.77 -23.78
N LEU A 350 -5.79 6.59 -23.45
CA LEU A 350 -5.68 6.16 -22.05
C LEU A 350 -4.70 7.02 -21.25
N GLY A 351 -3.56 7.38 -21.86
CA GLY A 351 -2.58 8.27 -21.24
C GLY A 351 -3.17 9.66 -20.94
N GLU A 352 -3.91 10.23 -21.89
CA GLU A 352 -4.60 11.52 -21.73
C GLU A 352 -5.71 11.48 -20.66
N GLU A 353 -6.41 10.36 -20.55
CA GLU A 353 -7.46 10.19 -19.55
C GLU A 353 -6.95 10.26 -18.11
N ILE A 354 -5.75 9.74 -17.84
CA ILE A 354 -5.15 9.82 -16.50
C ILE A 354 -5.03 11.29 -16.08
N PHE A 355 -4.50 12.17 -16.96
CA PHE A 355 -4.37 13.59 -16.64
C PHE A 355 -5.71 14.34 -16.62
N THR A 356 -6.66 13.91 -17.46
CA THR A 356 -8.04 14.45 -17.46
C THR A 356 -8.76 14.16 -16.15
N HIS A 357 -8.61 12.95 -15.61
CA HIS A 357 -9.21 12.56 -14.33
C HIS A 357 -8.45 13.13 -13.13
N HIS A 358 -7.17 13.47 -13.31
CA HIS A 358 -6.28 13.93 -12.26
C HIS A 358 -5.57 15.25 -12.64
N PRO A 359 -6.31 16.36 -12.83
CA PRO A 359 -5.76 17.63 -13.34
C PRO A 359 -4.75 18.32 -12.42
N LYS A 360 -4.54 17.78 -11.22
CA LYS A 360 -3.53 18.26 -10.27
C LYS A 360 -2.16 17.61 -10.47
N LEU A 361 -2.07 16.55 -11.28
CA LEU A 361 -0.79 16.02 -11.71
C LEU A 361 -0.23 16.95 -12.79
N ASN A 362 1.05 17.32 -12.66
CA ASN A 362 1.71 18.06 -13.72
C ASN A 362 1.96 17.14 -14.91
N LYS A 363 1.18 17.31 -15.98
CA LYS A 363 1.28 16.49 -17.18
C LYS A 363 2.70 16.49 -17.76
N ALA A 364 3.38 17.63 -17.78
CA ALA A 364 4.72 17.75 -18.35
C ALA A 364 5.75 16.87 -17.61
N ASP A 365 5.63 16.75 -16.29
CA ASP A 365 6.58 15.98 -15.47
C ASP A 365 6.39 14.47 -15.63
N TYR A 366 5.14 14.02 -15.82
CA TYR A 366 4.80 12.60 -15.75
C TYR A 366 4.57 11.93 -17.12
N GLN A 367 4.12 12.68 -18.14
CA GLN A 367 3.79 12.13 -19.45
C GLN A 367 4.95 11.35 -20.10
N PRO A 368 6.23 11.82 -20.07
CA PRO A 368 7.32 11.10 -20.72
C PRO A 368 7.61 9.73 -20.09
N VAL A 369 7.41 9.59 -18.78
CA VAL A 369 7.59 8.31 -18.07
C VAL A 369 6.41 7.38 -18.36
N LEU A 370 5.20 7.93 -18.37
CA LEU A 370 3.98 7.18 -18.69
C LEU A 370 4.02 6.61 -20.12
N ASN A 371 4.40 7.41 -21.11
CA ASN A 371 4.47 6.97 -22.51
C ASN A 371 5.49 5.83 -22.68
N ARG A 372 6.69 5.97 -22.08
CA ARG A 372 7.70 4.90 -22.10
C ARG A 372 7.18 3.60 -21.48
N GLN A 373 6.42 3.68 -20.40
CA GLN A 373 5.84 2.51 -19.74
C GLN A 373 4.76 1.85 -20.62
N ILE A 374 3.90 2.64 -21.24
CA ILE A 374 2.87 2.18 -22.18
C ILE A 374 3.51 1.46 -23.36
N GLU A 375 4.53 2.06 -23.98
CA GLU A 375 5.26 1.48 -25.11
C GLU A 375 5.91 0.15 -24.71
N PHE A 376 6.58 0.12 -23.57
CA PHE A 376 7.20 -1.09 -23.02
C PHE A 376 6.18 -2.21 -22.80
N TYR A 377 5.02 -1.92 -22.22
CA TYR A 377 3.98 -2.93 -21.99
C TYR A 377 3.36 -3.44 -23.30
N LYS A 378 3.14 -2.54 -24.25
CA LYS A 378 2.65 -2.91 -25.58
C LYS A 378 3.66 -3.81 -26.30
N GLU A 379 4.94 -3.45 -26.28
CA GLU A 379 6.03 -4.24 -26.87
C GLU A 379 6.10 -5.64 -26.26
N LEU A 380 6.02 -5.76 -24.93
CA LEU A 380 6.00 -7.07 -24.27
C LEU A 380 4.76 -7.91 -24.63
N CYS A 381 3.63 -7.30 -24.99
CA CYS A 381 2.44 -8.04 -25.41
C CYS A 381 2.52 -8.57 -26.85
N VAL A 382 3.31 -7.94 -27.73
CA VAL A 382 3.36 -8.28 -29.16
C VAL A 382 4.67 -8.94 -29.61
N SER A 383 5.76 -8.76 -28.86
CA SER A 383 7.09 -9.21 -29.27
C SER A 383 7.34 -10.71 -29.05
N GLU A 384 8.17 -11.30 -29.92
CA GLU A 384 8.59 -12.70 -29.79
C GLU A 384 9.40 -12.96 -28.51
N ASN A 385 10.05 -11.94 -27.95
CA ASN A 385 10.79 -12.03 -26.68
C ASN A 385 9.96 -11.57 -25.45
N GLY A 386 8.75 -11.06 -25.68
CA GLY A 386 7.83 -10.59 -24.64
C GLY A 386 7.15 -11.70 -23.86
N PHE A 387 5.92 -11.46 -23.41
CA PHE A 387 5.12 -12.45 -22.69
C PHE A 387 4.84 -13.69 -23.55
N LYS A 388 4.69 -14.84 -22.89
CA LYS A 388 4.40 -16.13 -23.51
C LYS A 388 3.12 -16.73 -22.98
N LYS A 389 2.47 -17.55 -23.79
CA LYS A 389 1.34 -18.35 -23.33
C LYS A 389 1.80 -19.28 -22.19
N GLY A 390 0.97 -19.43 -21.16
CA GLY A 390 1.33 -20.15 -19.94
C GLY A 390 2.31 -19.43 -19.00
N ASP A 391 2.75 -18.19 -19.30
CA ASP A 391 3.54 -17.40 -18.34
C ASP A 391 2.73 -17.21 -17.04
N THR A 392 3.25 -17.74 -15.94
CA THR A 392 2.70 -17.49 -14.60
C THR A 392 3.03 -16.07 -14.13
N PRO A 393 2.36 -15.53 -13.10
CA PRO A 393 2.72 -14.23 -12.53
C PRO A 393 4.20 -14.09 -12.14
N LEU A 394 4.87 -15.20 -11.78
CA LEU A 394 6.30 -15.20 -11.47
C LEU A 394 7.17 -14.99 -12.71
N HIS A 395 6.83 -15.59 -13.86
CA HIS A 395 7.50 -15.31 -15.13
C HIS A 395 7.32 -13.84 -15.52
N VAL A 396 6.09 -13.36 -15.43
CA VAL A 396 5.70 -12.01 -15.80
C VAL A 396 6.43 -10.97 -14.96
N ALA A 397 6.53 -11.15 -13.64
CA ALA A 397 7.25 -10.22 -12.76
C ALA A 397 8.73 -10.06 -13.17
N ILE A 398 9.36 -11.15 -13.63
CA ILE A 398 10.75 -11.13 -14.11
C ILE A 398 10.82 -10.40 -15.47
N ARG A 399 9.98 -10.75 -16.44
CA ARG A 399 9.97 -10.09 -17.77
C ARG A 399 9.68 -8.59 -17.70
N LEU A 400 8.82 -8.17 -16.77
CA LEU A 400 8.51 -6.76 -16.53
C LEU A 400 9.67 -5.99 -15.90
N GLY A 401 10.70 -6.67 -15.38
CA GLY A 401 11.74 -6.03 -14.57
C GLY A 401 11.23 -5.51 -13.22
N ASP A 402 10.16 -6.11 -12.67
CA ASP A 402 9.52 -5.70 -11.41
C ASP A 402 9.52 -6.86 -10.39
N TYR A 403 10.63 -7.61 -10.33
CA TYR A 403 10.82 -8.69 -9.38
C TYR A 403 11.24 -8.14 -8.00
N ARG A 404 10.30 -8.07 -7.05
CA ARG A 404 10.47 -7.45 -5.72
C ARG A 404 10.89 -8.45 -4.64
N TYR A 405 11.66 -9.47 -5.03
CA TYR A 405 12.30 -10.44 -4.14
C TYR A 405 11.31 -11.13 -3.19
N HIS A 406 11.46 -10.96 -1.87
CA HIS A 406 10.61 -11.65 -0.90
C HIS A 406 9.12 -11.31 -1.02
N GLU A 407 8.78 -10.13 -1.54
CA GLU A 407 7.38 -9.77 -1.80
C GLU A 407 6.85 -10.61 -2.97
N THR A 408 7.52 -10.59 -4.13
CA THR A 408 7.14 -11.41 -5.30
C THR A 408 7.15 -12.91 -4.98
N TRP A 409 8.13 -13.38 -4.21
CA TRP A 409 8.19 -14.77 -3.75
C TRP A 409 7.03 -15.11 -2.81
N GLY A 410 6.72 -14.25 -1.84
CA GLY A 410 5.57 -14.44 -0.95
C GLY A 410 4.27 -14.65 -1.71
N TYR A 411 4.05 -13.88 -2.79
CA TYR A 411 2.83 -13.96 -3.58
C TYR A 411 2.76 -15.14 -4.55
N PHE A 412 3.90 -15.58 -5.10
CA PHE A 412 3.95 -16.40 -6.31
C PHE A 412 4.89 -17.61 -6.23
N ARG A 413 5.39 -17.98 -5.04
CA ARG A 413 6.31 -19.12 -4.84
C ARG A 413 5.76 -20.45 -5.38
N GLU A 414 4.44 -20.61 -5.43
CA GLU A 414 3.82 -21.82 -6.00
C GLU A 414 4.19 -22.06 -7.47
N PHE A 415 4.59 -21.01 -8.19
CA PHE A 415 4.97 -21.06 -9.59
C PHE A 415 6.48 -21.22 -9.82
N ALA A 416 7.27 -21.38 -8.75
CA ALA A 416 8.74 -21.40 -8.77
C ALA A 416 9.35 -22.33 -9.82
N ASN A 417 8.75 -23.50 -10.02
CA ASN A 417 9.24 -24.54 -10.93
C ASN A 417 8.27 -24.86 -12.08
N GLN A 418 7.19 -24.08 -12.23
CA GLN A 418 6.22 -24.28 -13.30
C GLN A 418 6.83 -23.82 -14.63
N VAL A 419 6.58 -24.59 -15.70
CA VAL A 419 6.95 -24.22 -17.06
C VAL A 419 5.80 -23.50 -17.76
N ASN A 420 6.13 -22.51 -18.58
CA ASN A 420 5.19 -21.94 -19.55
C ASN A 420 5.06 -22.83 -20.81
N ASP A 421 4.24 -22.44 -21.78
CA ASP A 421 4.00 -23.22 -23.00
C ASP A 421 5.23 -23.29 -23.92
N LYS A 422 6.26 -22.47 -23.67
CA LYS A 422 7.57 -22.55 -24.35
C LYS A 422 8.58 -23.43 -23.61
N GLY A 423 8.16 -24.09 -22.53
CA GLY A 423 9.02 -24.95 -21.71
C GLY A 423 10.01 -24.17 -20.82
N GLU A 424 9.79 -22.87 -20.63
CA GLU A 424 10.64 -22.03 -19.78
C GLU A 424 10.12 -22.05 -18.34
N LYS A 425 11.02 -22.21 -17.36
CA LYS A 425 10.76 -21.88 -15.95
C LYS A 425 11.10 -20.40 -15.67
N PRO A 426 10.69 -19.82 -14.53
CA PRO A 426 11.06 -18.45 -14.16
C PRO A 426 12.58 -18.21 -14.12
N LEU A 427 13.36 -19.22 -13.70
CA LEU A 427 14.82 -19.15 -13.73
C LEU A 427 15.37 -19.02 -15.16
N ASP A 428 14.77 -19.70 -16.14
CA ASP A 428 15.18 -19.61 -17.56
C ASP A 428 14.95 -18.19 -18.10
N VAL A 429 13.86 -17.53 -17.69
CA VAL A 429 13.59 -16.13 -18.05
C VAL A 429 14.69 -15.21 -17.51
N ALA A 430 15.07 -15.37 -16.24
CA ALA A 430 16.15 -14.58 -15.65
C ALA A 430 17.51 -14.84 -16.33
N VAL A 431 17.79 -16.09 -16.73
CA VAL A 431 19.00 -16.45 -17.50
C VAL A 431 18.99 -15.74 -18.86
N LYS A 432 17.87 -15.76 -19.59
CA LYS A 432 17.75 -15.06 -20.88
C LYS A 432 17.97 -13.56 -20.74
N MET A 433 17.40 -12.93 -19.72
CA MET A 433 17.64 -11.51 -19.42
C MET A 433 19.11 -11.22 -19.15
N ALA A 434 19.81 -12.09 -18.41
CA ALA A 434 21.25 -11.95 -18.17
C ALA A 434 22.05 -12.08 -19.47
N GLN A 435 21.71 -13.04 -20.34
CA GLN A 435 22.36 -13.21 -21.64
C GLN A 435 22.17 -11.98 -22.52
N THR A 436 20.94 -11.47 -22.62
CA THR A 436 20.66 -10.24 -23.38
C THR A 436 21.48 -9.07 -22.84
N HIS A 437 21.48 -8.85 -21.53
CA HIS A 437 22.24 -7.76 -20.91
C HIS A 437 23.74 -7.84 -21.21
N LEU A 438 24.35 -9.03 -21.09
CA LEU A 438 25.77 -9.23 -21.42
C LEU A 438 26.05 -9.03 -22.91
N SER A 439 25.10 -9.32 -23.79
CA SER A 439 25.28 -9.14 -25.24
C SER A 439 25.10 -7.69 -25.71
N THR A 440 24.27 -6.90 -25.03
CA THR A 440 23.92 -5.54 -25.49
C THR A 440 24.54 -4.43 -24.66
N ASN A 441 24.75 -4.64 -23.35
CA ASN A 441 25.06 -3.58 -22.38
C ASN A 441 26.02 -4.08 -21.28
N ALA A 442 27.04 -4.87 -21.62
CA ALA A 442 27.91 -5.54 -20.64
C ALA A 442 28.57 -4.58 -19.62
N ASP A 443 28.88 -3.35 -20.03
CA ASP A 443 29.58 -2.36 -19.21
C ASP A 443 28.64 -1.49 -18.36
N ILE A 444 27.31 -1.61 -18.54
CA ILE A 444 26.34 -0.78 -17.85
C ILE A 444 25.88 -1.50 -16.58
N ALA A 445 26.20 -0.93 -15.41
CA ALA A 445 25.71 -1.46 -14.15
C ALA A 445 24.17 -1.38 -14.05
N ILE A 446 23.53 -2.48 -13.68
CA ILE A 446 22.09 -2.50 -13.40
C ILE A 446 21.86 -2.08 -11.95
N GLU A 447 21.50 -0.81 -11.77
CA GLU A 447 21.28 -0.20 -10.46
C GLU A 447 19.97 -0.66 -9.79
N ASP A 448 18.88 -0.80 -10.55
CA ASP A 448 17.61 -1.25 -9.99
C ASP A 448 17.66 -2.75 -9.70
N PRO A 449 17.60 -3.17 -8.42
CA PRO A 449 17.65 -4.58 -8.10
C PRO A 449 16.47 -5.36 -8.67
N ARG A 450 15.32 -4.73 -8.95
CA ARG A 450 14.10 -5.43 -9.42
C ARG A 450 14.24 -5.97 -10.83
N SER A 451 15.12 -5.36 -11.64
CA SER A 451 15.41 -5.76 -13.01
C SER A 451 16.77 -6.43 -13.17
N ASN A 452 17.60 -6.48 -12.11
CA ASN A 452 18.94 -7.08 -12.15
C ASN A 452 18.86 -8.63 -12.22
N PRO A 453 19.13 -9.25 -13.39
CA PRO A 453 18.89 -10.67 -13.60
C PRO A 453 19.84 -11.55 -12.78
N PHE A 454 21.05 -11.07 -12.46
CA PHE A 454 22.00 -11.80 -11.62
C PHE A 454 21.51 -11.93 -10.18
N SER A 455 20.95 -10.84 -9.64
CA SER A 455 20.37 -10.82 -8.30
C SER A 455 19.08 -11.65 -8.24
N ILE A 456 18.25 -11.62 -9.29
CA ILE A 456 17.05 -12.45 -9.42
C ILE A 456 17.43 -13.93 -9.44
N MET A 457 18.39 -14.35 -10.29
CA MET A 457 18.88 -15.73 -10.34
C MET A 457 19.38 -16.20 -8.97
N LYS A 458 20.21 -15.38 -8.30
CA LYS A 458 20.68 -15.69 -6.95
C LYS A 458 19.52 -15.90 -5.97
N HIS A 459 18.55 -15.00 -5.97
CA HIS A 459 17.40 -15.07 -5.06
C HIS A 459 16.59 -16.34 -5.30
N LEU A 460 16.22 -16.63 -6.55
CA LEU A 460 15.47 -17.85 -6.93
C LEU A 460 16.20 -19.12 -6.46
N LEU A 461 17.52 -19.20 -6.68
CA LEU A 461 18.32 -20.35 -6.25
C LEU A 461 18.41 -20.49 -4.72
N ASN A 462 18.49 -19.38 -4.00
CA ASN A 462 18.52 -19.38 -2.53
C ASN A 462 17.18 -19.83 -1.93
N GLU A 463 16.08 -19.55 -2.62
CA GLU A 463 14.73 -19.98 -2.23
C GLU A 463 14.39 -21.40 -2.73
N GLY A 464 15.35 -22.10 -3.36
CA GLY A 464 15.24 -23.52 -3.71
C GLY A 464 14.68 -23.82 -5.09
N VAL A 465 14.67 -22.86 -6.02
CA VAL A 465 14.29 -23.12 -7.43
C VAL A 465 15.28 -24.10 -8.08
N ASP A 466 14.76 -25.05 -8.87
CA ASP A 466 15.57 -26.07 -9.53
C ASP A 466 16.53 -25.44 -10.54
N LYS A 467 17.78 -25.89 -10.53
CA LYS A 467 18.76 -25.51 -11.56
C LYS A 467 18.37 -26.08 -12.92
N THR A 468 18.00 -25.20 -13.84
CA THR A 468 17.66 -25.57 -15.21
C THR A 468 18.92 -25.87 -16.04
N LYS A 469 18.73 -26.54 -17.20
CA LYS A 469 19.83 -26.77 -18.15
C LYS A 469 20.41 -25.46 -18.66
N SER A 470 19.56 -24.45 -18.92
CA SER A 470 20.00 -23.14 -19.38
C SER A 470 20.89 -22.44 -18.35
N TYR A 471 20.51 -22.49 -17.06
CA TYR A 471 21.30 -21.92 -15.97
C TYR A 471 22.66 -22.60 -15.82
N LYS A 472 22.71 -23.94 -15.90
CA LYS A 472 23.98 -24.69 -15.81
C LYS A 472 24.94 -24.26 -16.92
N ARG A 473 24.46 -24.27 -18.18
CA ARG A 473 25.24 -23.81 -19.34
C ARG A 473 25.71 -22.37 -19.18
N PHE A 474 24.81 -21.46 -18.83
CA PHE A 474 25.16 -20.05 -18.59
C PHE A 474 26.22 -19.89 -17.50
N GLY A 475 26.10 -20.64 -16.39
CA GLY A 475 27.05 -20.63 -15.29
C GLY A 475 28.43 -21.19 -15.67
N ASP A 476 28.47 -22.19 -16.56
CA ASP A 476 29.73 -22.75 -17.07
C ASP A 476 30.45 -21.78 -18.01
N GLU A 477 29.69 -21.05 -18.84
CA GLU A 477 30.21 -20.01 -19.75
C GLU A 477 30.63 -18.73 -19.02
N ASN A 478 30.03 -18.43 -17.86
CA ASN A 478 30.20 -17.15 -17.15
C ASN A 478 30.64 -17.32 -15.68
N LYS A 479 31.58 -18.24 -15.41
CA LYS A 479 32.06 -18.58 -14.06
C LYS A 479 32.54 -17.35 -13.27
N GLN A 480 33.10 -16.35 -13.93
CA GLN A 480 33.59 -15.10 -13.35
C GLN A 480 32.51 -14.30 -12.63
N LEU A 481 31.24 -14.43 -13.03
CA LEU A 481 30.13 -13.66 -12.45
C LEU A 481 29.73 -14.16 -11.05
N LYS A 482 30.14 -15.37 -10.67
CA LYS A 482 29.92 -15.97 -9.34
C LYS A 482 28.48 -15.76 -8.80
N ILE A 483 27.46 -16.13 -9.58
CA ILE A 483 26.04 -15.84 -9.32
C ILE A 483 25.60 -16.15 -7.88
N ARG A 484 26.01 -17.28 -7.30
CA ARG A 484 25.63 -17.68 -5.93
C ARG A 484 26.11 -16.69 -4.86
N SER A 485 27.24 -16.04 -5.08
CA SER A 485 27.80 -15.01 -4.21
C SER A 485 27.65 -13.61 -4.81
N TYR A 486 26.77 -13.42 -5.79
CA TYR A 486 26.57 -12.10 -6.39
C TYR A 486 26.05 -11.12 -5.34
N HIS A 487 26.60 -9.91 -5.31
CA HIS A 487 26.12 -8.83 -4.47
C HIS A 487 25.81 -7.65 -5.36
N LEU A 488 24.77 -6.88 -5.02
CA LEU A 488 24.47 -5.65 -5.73
C LEU A 488 25.70 -4.73 -5.62
N GLN A 489 26.42 -4.60 -6.73
CA GLN A 489 27.63 -3.79 -6.79
C GLN A 489 27.24 -2.31 -6.81
N GLY A 490 28.07 -1.46 -6.19
CA GLY A 490 27.95 -0.01 -6.35
C GLY A 490 26.70 0.64 -5.73
N SER A 491 26.09 0.06 -4.69
CA SER A 491 24.96 0.73 -4.03
C SER A 491 25.39 2.11 -3.49
N PRO A 492 24.76 3.22 -3.92
CA PRO A 492 25.15 4.56 -3.48
C PRO A 492 25.02 4.74 -1.96
N TYR A 493 24.16 3.96 -1.32
CA TYR A 493 23.99 3.96 0.14
C TYR A 493 25.21 3.44 0.89
N LEU A 494 25.96 2.48 0.34
CA LEU A 494 27.15 1.95 0.99
C LEU A 494 28.28 2.97 0.98
N GLU A 495 28.51 3.65 -0.15
CA GLU A 495 29.51 4.71 -0.23
C GLU A 495 29.14 5.93 0.62
N ARG A 496 27.87 6.34 0.63
CA ARG A 496 27.40 7.40 1.55
C ARG A 496 27.55 6.99 3.02
N ALA A 497 27.25 5.75 3.37
CA ALA A 497 27.47 5.24 4.72
C ALA A 497 28.96 5.20 5.09
N LYS A 498 29.86 4.94 4.14
CA LYS A 498 31.31 4.97 4.35
C LYS A 498 31.81 6.38 4.67
N THR A 499 31.30 7.38 3.94
CA THR A 499 31.77 8.78 4.06
C THR A 499 31.07 9.57 5.17
N ALA A 500 29.98 9.04 5.74
CA ALA A 500 29.27 9.65 6.87
C ALA A 500 30.23 9.99 8.03
N LYS A 501 30.14 11.23 8.52
CA LYS A 501 30.98 11.75 9.61
C LYS A 501 30.24 11.78 10.93
N THR A 502 28.94 12.07 10.90
CA THR A 502 28.09 12.23 12.08
C THR A 502 27.05 11.11 12.21
N ALA A 503 26.38 11.04 13.37
CA ALA A 503 25.22 10.18 13.52
C ALA A 503 24.07 10.60 12.60
N GLU A 504 23.90 11.91 12.37
CA GLU A 504 22.86 12.45 11.49
C GLU A 504 23.09 12.03 10.04
N ASP A 505 24.32 12.13 9.54
CA ASP A 505 24.68 11.71 8.17
C ASP A 505 24.29 10.24 7.94
N LEU A 506 24.58 9.36 8.92
CA LEU A 506 24.22 7.95 8.81
C LEU A 506 22.71 7.74 8.94
N ILE A 507 22.01 8.47 9.81
CA ILE A 507 20.55 8.42 9.93
C ILE A 507 19.90 8.84 8.62
N GLU A 508 20.40 9.87 7.96
CA GLU A 508 19.95 10.30 6.63
C GLU A 508 20.14 9.20 5.58
N VAL A 509 21.29 8.50 5.57
CA VAL A 509 21.48 7.35 4.67
C VAL A 509 20.47 6.24 4.95
N LEU A 510 20.24 5.91 6.22
CA LEU A 510 19.28 4.87 6.62
C LEU A 510 17.84 5.25 6.29
N ARG A 511 17.48 6.52 6.48
CA ARG A 511 16.20 7.12 6.10
C ARG A 511 15.96 6.97 4.60
N ASP A 512 16.93 7.33 3.78
CA ASP A 512 16.80 7.22 2.33
C ASP A 512 16.67 5.76 1.85
N ILE A 513 17.30 4.80 2.55
CA ILE A 513 17.04 3.36 2.33
C ILE A 513 15.60 3.00 2.72
N GLY A 514 15.14 3.48 3.87
CA GLY A 514 13.78 3.26 4.36
C GLY A 514 12.69 3.77 3.39
N GLU A 515 12.99 4.86 2.70
CA GLU A 515 12.09 5.58 1.80
C GLU A 515 12.20 5.15 0.33
N ASP A 516 13.23 4.39 -0.04
CA ASP A 516 13.39 3.89 -1.41
C ASP A 516 12.41 2.75 -1.73
N TYR A 517 11.40 3.02 -2.56
CA TYR A 517 10.35 2.08 -2.93
C TYR A 517 10.83 0.91 -3.81
N ARG A 518 12.04 0.98 -4.39
CA ARG A 518 12.60 -0.11 -5.21
C ARG A 518 12.91 -1.33 -4.35
N PHE A 519 13.25 -1.10 -3.08
CA PHE A 519 13.54 -2.17 -2.14
C PHE A 519 12.30 -2.61 -1.39
N SER A 520 12.26 -3.90 -1.15
CA SER A 520 11.30 -4.52 -0.26
C SER A 520 11.74 -4.37 1.20
N LEU A 521 10.84 -4.44 2.19
CA LEU A 521 11.19 -4.17 3.61
C LEU A 521 12.34 -5.04 4.15
N LYS A 522 12.39 -6.34 3.80
CA LYS A 522 13.52 -7.23 4.11
C LYS A 522 14.84 -6.70 3.56
N MET A 523 14.86 -6.31 2.28
CA MET A 523 16.07 -5.78 1.63
C MET A 523 16.52 -4.47 2.26
N LYS A 524 15.58 -3.55 2.55
CA LYS A 524 15.87 -2.31 3.28
C LYS A 524 16.64 -2.60 4.56
N LYS A 525 16.13 -3.52 5.38
CA LYS A 525 16.76 -3.95 6.64
C LYS A 525 18.13 -4.59 6.44
N GLU A 526 18.29 -5.45 5.44
CA GLU A 526 19.57 -6.09 5.14
C GLU A 526 20.62 -5.07 4.70
N ILE A 527 20.27 -4.19 3.76
CA ILE A 527 21.14 -3.09 3.28
C ILE A 527 21.53 -2.18 4.45
N SER A 528 20.58 -1.80 5.31
CA SER A 528 20.86 -0.99 6.49
C SER A 528 21.90 -1.63 7.43
N VAL A 529 21.82 -2.95 7.66
CA VAL A 529 22.83 -3.67 8.45
C VAL A 529 24.19 -3.65 7.76
N TYR A 530 24.24 -3.80 6.43
CA TYR A 530 25.49 -3.68 5.68
C TYR A 530 26.08 -2.26 5.74
N CYS A 531 25.27 -1.21 5.57
CA CYS A 531 25.69 0.18 5.73
C CYS A 531 26.30 0.43 7.11
N LEU A 532 25.67 -0.04 8.19
CA LEU A 532 26.23 0.10 9.53
C LEU A 532 27.57 -0.65 9.67
N ARG A 533 27.66 -1.89 9.19
CA ARG A 533 28.93 -2.65 9.22
C ARG A 533 30.04 -1.92 8.46
N PHE A 534 29.70 -1.33 7.32
CA PHE A 534 30.66 -0.62 6.48
C PHE A 534 31.11 0.69 7.13
N PHE A 535 30.18 1.47 7.68
CA PHE A 535 30.47 2.65 8.50
C PHE A 535 31.44 2.32 9.64
N LEU A 536 31.12 1.30 10.47
CA LEU A 536 31.94 0.95 11.64
C LEU A 536 33.33 0.41 11.29
N ARG A 537 33.49 -0.23 10.13
CA ARG A 537 34.80 -0.73 9.65
C ARG A 537 35.73 0.38 9.19
N ASN A 538 35.17 1.49 8.71
CA ASN A 538 35.94 2.62 8.19
C ASN A 538 36.16 3.73 9.22
N LYS A 539 35.81 3.52 10.49
CA LYS A 539 36.04 4.47 11.59
C LYS A 539 37.15 3.97 12.52
N VAL A 540 38.07 4.87 12.86
CA VAL A 540 39.07 4.62 13.90
C VAL A 540 38.36 4.48 15.24
N PRO A 541 38.70 3.50 16.09
CA PRO A 541 38.16 3.39 17.44
C PRO A 541 38.75 4.51 18.32
N ASP A 542 38.14 5.69 18.31
CA ASP A 542 38.53 6.83 19.13
C ASP A 542 37.42 7.24 20.11
N ASN A 543 37.71 8.24 20.95
CA ASN A 543 36.76 8.73 21.95
C ASN A 543 35.54 9.42 21.32
N ASP A 544 35.65 9.96 20.11
CA ASP A 544 34.59 10.71 19.43
C ASP A 544 33.55 9.77 18.79
N LEU A 545 33.94 8.53 18.47
CA LEU A 545 33.03 7.51 17.98
C LEU A 545 32.02 7.06 19.05
N CYS A 546 32.38 7.04 20.34
CA CYS A 546 31.48 6.61 21.41
C CYS A 546 30.20 7.48 21.54
N PRO A 547 30.30 8.82 21.62
CA PRO A 547 29.14 9.73 21.56
C PRO A 547 28.26 9.50 20.33
N LEU A 548 28.86 9.33 19.15
CA LEU A 548 28.14 9.06 17.90
C LEU A 548 27.33 7.76 18.01
N LEU A 549 27.96 6.69 18.50
CA LEU A 549 27.29 5.41 18.71
C LEU A 549 26.16 5.49 19.74
N ASN A 550 26.28 6.37 20.75
CA ASN A 550 25.21 6.64 21.72
C ASN A 550 24.02 7.34 21.06
N GLN A 551 24.27 8.34 20.23
CA GLN A 551 23.23 9.03 19.47
C GLN A 551 22.49 8.07 18.53
N LEU A 552 23.20 7.21 17.79
CA LEU A 552 22.57 6.20 16.94
C LEU A 552 21.71 5.21 17.73
N ALA A 553 22.18 4.74 18.88
CA ALA A 553 21.41 3.83 19.72
C ALA A 553 20.17 4.51 20.30
N GLN A 554 20.25 5.78 20.71
CA GLN A 554 19.10 6.54 21.19
C GLN A 554 18.11 6.82 20.05
N ALA A 555 18.58 7.16 18.86
CA ALA A 555 17.73 7.34 17.68
C ALA A 555 16.97 6.06 17.34
N LEU A 556 17.63 4.90 17.39
CA LEU A 556 17.02 3.61 17.07
C LEU A 556 16.05 3.12 18.15
N ASN A 557 16.41 3.24 19.43
CA ASN A 557 15.70 2.60 20.53
C ASN A 557 14.81 3.55 21.33
N GLY A 558 14.97 4.86 21.17
CA GLY A 558 14.45 5.85 22.12
C GLY A 558 15.26 5.88 23.41
N GLY A 559 14.74 6.58 24.42
CA GLY A 559 15.32 6.63 25.77
C GLY A 559 15.24 8.03 26.40
N ASN A 560 15.26 8.10 27.74
CA ASN A 560 15.15 9.35 28.52
C ASN A 560 13.91 10.17 28.14
N GLY A 561 12.75 9.52 28.06
CA GLY A 561 11.48 10.16 27.66
C GLY A 561 11.35 10.46 26.16
N LYS A 562 12.39 10.21 25.34
CA LYS A 562 12.33 10.39 23.88
C LYS A 562 11.86 9.13 23.17
N GLN A 563 10.96 9.32 22.21
CA GLN A 563 10.55 8.26 21.29
C GLN A 563 11.66 7.94 20.27
N PRO A 564 11.69 6.70 19.75
CA PRO A 564 12.55 6.34 18.63
C PRO A 564 12.30 7.24 17.42
N ARG A 565 13.37 7.58 16.70
CA ARG A 565 13.31 8.48 15.55
C ARG A 565 12.45 7.91 14.41
N PRO A 566 11.50 8.67 13.85
CA PRO A 566 10.65 8.23 12.75
C PRO A 566 11.42 7.68 11.55
N GLU A 567 12.57 8.27 11.24
CA GLU A 567 13.44 7.90 10.12
C GLU A 567 13.92 6.44 10.17
N LEU A 568 14.00 5.87 11.37
CA LEU A 568 14.48 4.50 11.61
C LEU A 568 13.34 3.51 11.87
N GLN A 569 12.07 3.93 11.77
CA GLN A 569 10.92 3.08 12.10
C GLN A 569 10.86 1.81 11.24
N PHE A 570 11.28 1.88 9.97
CA PHE A 570 11.30 0.69 9.09
C PHE A 570 12.18 -0.43 9.66
N ILE A 571 13.27 -0.13 10.38
CA ILE A 571 14.11 -1.14 11.06
C ILE A 571 13.28 -1.89 12.11
N ARG A 572 12.40 -1.19 12.81
CA ARG A 572 11.51 -1.70 13.86
C ARG A 572 10.17 -2.23 13.34
N GLN A 573 9.88 -2.07 12.06
CA GLN A 573 8.64 -2.54 11.46
C GLN A 573 8.55 -4.08 11.48
N LEU A 574 7.46 -4.60 12.03
CA LEU A 574 7.20 -6.04 12.09
C LEU A 574 6.72 -6.56 10.72
N ARG A 575 7.21 -7.76 10.36
CA ARG A 575 6.92 -8.43 9.08
C ARG A 575 5.92 -9.58 9.20
N SER A 576 5.19 -9.68 10.32
CA SER A 576 4.22 -10.76 10.51
C SER A 576 3.14 -10.71 9.42
N SER A 577 2.82 -11.86 8.83
CA SER A 577 1.71 -12.02 7.88
C SER A 577 0.38 -12.37 8.55
N LEU A 578 0.42 -12.88 9.79
CA LEU A 578 -0.78 -13.26 10.55
C LEU A 578 -1.40 -12.03 11.21
N TRP A 579 -2.69 -11.82 10.97
CA TRP A 579 -3.45 -10.67 11.48
C TRP A 579 -3.52 -10.64 13.00
N ILE A 580 -3.79 -11.78 13.66
CA ILE A 580 -3.83 -11.83 15.13
C ILE A 580 -2.52 -11.35 15.76
N ILE A 581 -1.38 -11.71 15.16
CA ILE A 581 -0.06 -11.25 15.62
C ILE A 581 0.13 -9.75 15.36
N ARG A 582 -0.40 -9.22 14.24
CA ARG A 582 -0.38 -7.79 13.92
C ARG A 582 -1.22 -6.97 14.90
N VAL A 583 -2.38 -7.48 15.33
CA VAL A 583 -3.23 -6.82 16.34
C VAL A 583 -2.52 -6.77 17.68
N ILE A 584 -1.92 -7.89 18.12
CA ILE A 584 -1.26 -7.97 19.42
C ILE A 584 0.03 -7.13 19.47
N ARG A 585 0.84 -7.18 18.41
CA ARG A 585 2.17 -6.55 18.39
C ARG A 585 2.22 -5.18 17.71
N GLY A 586 1.17 -4.80 16.99
CA GLY A 586 1.12 -3.57 16.20
C GLY A 586 2.06 -3.57 14.98
N LEU A 587 2.31 -2.38 14.44
CA LEU A 587 3.21 -2.16 13.30
C LEU A 587 4.70 -2.20 13.67
N LEU A 588 5.04 -1.64 14.82
CA LEU A 588 6.41 -1.40 15.26
C LEU A 588 6.70 -2.20 16.54
N GLY A 589 7.88 -2.80 16.63
CA GLY A 589 8.27 -3.57 17.81
C GLY A 589 9.75 -3.94 17.81
N GLY A 590 10.12 -4.85 18.72
CA GLY A 590 11.45 -5.45 18.75
C GLY A 590 11.69 -6.33 17.52
N THR A 591 12.71 -6.05 16.73
CA THR A 591 13.04 -6.83 15.52
C THR A 591 14.44 -7.42 15.60
N SER A 592 14.68 -8.52 14.88
CA SER A 592 16.03 -9.09 14.74
C SER A 592 17.02 -8.08 14.15
N THR A 593 16.58 -7.24 13.21
CA THR A 593 17.41 -6.16 12.64
C THR A 593 17.79 -5.12 13.68
N GLN A 594 16.86 -4.72 14.56
CA GLN A 594 17.16 -3.81 15.66
C GLN A 594 18.18 -4.44 16.62
N LEU A 595 18.03 -5.72 16.94
CA LEU A 595 18.99 -6.47 17.76
C LEU A 595 20.37 -6.54 17.10
N ASP A 596 20.43 -6.76 15.78
CA ASP A 596 21.68 -6.76 15.02
C ASP A 596 22.38 -5.40 15.05
N PHE A 597 21.63 -4.31 14.90
CA PHE A 597 22.15 -2.95 15.07
C PHE A 597 22.73 -2.74 16.46
N ASN A 598 21.97 -3.08 17.51
CA ASN A 598 22.42 -2.94 18.89
C ASN A 598 23.65 -3.81 19.19
N ARG A 599 23.73 -5.02 18.62
CA ARG A 599 24.90 -5.90 18.74
C ARG A 599 26.13 -5.30 18.06
N LEU A 600 25.99 -4.76 16.84
CA LEU A 600 27.10 -4.13 16.11
C LEU A 600 27.62 -2.89 16.84
N ILE A 601 26.70 -2.02 17.29
CA ILE A 601 27.01 -0.83 18.08
C ILE A 601 27.70 -1.24 19.40
N GLY A 602 27.13 -2.18 20.14
CA GLY A 602 27.66 -2.64 21.42
C GLY A 602 29.03 -3.30 21.28
N LYS A 603 29.24 -4.12 20.24
CA LYS A 603 30.55 -4.71 19.93
C LYS A 603 31.59 -3.62 19.70
N LYS A 604 31.29 -2.61 18.87
CA LYS A 604 32.24 -1.54 18.58
C LYS A 604 32.58 -0.69 19.81
N ARG A 605 31.59 -0.43 20.69
CA ARG A 605 31.84 0.24 21.98
C ARG A 605 32.80 -0.54 22.87
N LYS A 606 32.61 -1.86 22.98
CA LYS A 606 33.52 -2.73 23.74
C LYS A 606 34.95 -2.70 23.17
N GLU A 607 35.09 -2.68 21.85
CA GLU A 607 36.40 -2.52 21.19
C GLU A 607 37.07 -1.19 21.59
N ILE A 608 36.33 -0.06 21.58
CA ILE A 608 36.87 1.26 21.98
C ILE A 608 37.29 1.28 23.46
N ILE A 609 36.52 0.65 24.34
CA ILE A 609 36.83 0.58 25.77
C ILE A 609 38.08 -0.30 25.99
N ALA A 610 38.18 -1.43 25.30
CA ALA A 610 39.31 -2.35 25.40
C ALA A 610 40.59 -1.80 24.76
N SER A 611 40.49 -0.91 23.77
CA SER A 611 41.65 -0.24 23.16
C SER A 611 42.19 0.93 23.99
N LYS A 612 41.61 1.22 25.16
CA LYS A 612 42.21 2.16 26.12
C LYS A 612 43.42 1.49 26.79
N PRO A 613 44.61 2.13 26.81
CA PRO A 613 45.71 1.65 27.62
C PRO A 613 45.26 1.63 29.09
N SER A 614 45.35 0.47 29.74
CA SER A 614 45.07 0.41 31.17
C SER A 614 46.15 1.21 31.89
N CYS A 615 45.79 2.37 32.45
CA CYS A 615 46.56 2.94 33.54
C CYS A 615 46.35 2.07 34.79
N VAL A 616 46.91 0.86 34.79
CA VAL A 616 47.26 0.19 36.03
C VAL A 616 48.57 0.84 36.44
N SER A 617 48.46 1.96 37.16
CA SER A 617 49.55 2.40 38.01
C SER A 617 49.86 1.24 38.95
N ALA A 618 51.05 0.68 38.79
CA ALA A 618 51.65 -0.24 39.72
C ALA A 618 51.73 0.43 41.09
N PHE A 619 50.76 0.15 41.96
CA PHE A 619 50.99 0.21 43.41
C PHE A 619 51.49 -1.17 43.83
N PHE A 620 52.80 -1.36 43.72
CA PHE A 620 53.49 -2.25 44.63
C PHE A 620 53.44 -1.59 46.01
N THR A 621 52.69 -2.16 46.93
CA THR A 621 53.00 -2.10 48.36
C THR A 621 52.62 -3.44 48.97
N ILE A 622 53.63 -4.31 48.98
CA ILE A 622 54.01 -5.24 50.05
C ILE A 622 52.85 -5.98 50.72
N ARG A 623 52.75 -7.26 50.36
CA ARG A 623 52.11 -8.30 51.16
C ARG A 623 53.18 -8.91 52.07
N ASP A 624 52.99 -8.85 53.38
CA ASP A 624 53.30 -9.93 54.32
C ASP A 624 52.59 -9.60 55.65
N SER A 625 51.46 -10.23 55.95
CA SER A 625 51.28 -11.58 56.51
C SER A 625 51.28 -11.56 58.05
N SER A 626 50.09 -11.62 58.64
CA SER A 626 49.82 -12.50 59.79
C SER A 626 48.33 -12.50 60.21
N ASN A 627 47.83 -13.73 60.18
CA ASN A 627 46.85 -14.38 61.03
C ASN A 627 45.33 -14.44 60.70
N PRO A 628 44.75 -15.66 60.85
CA PRO A 628 43.39 -16.02 60.48
C PRO A 628 42.43 -16.01 61.71
N ASN A 629 41.16 -16.37 61.45
CA ASN A 629 39.98 -16.45 62.35
C ASN A 629 39.10 -15.19 62.23
N ALA A 630 37.77 -15.22 62.08
CA ALA A 630 36.73 -16.24 62.19
C ALA A 630 35.51 -15.76 61.33
N GLU A 631 34.82 -16.67 60.64
CA GLU A 631 33.41 -17.08 60.86
C GLU A 631 32.27 -16.11 60.42
N ASP A 632 31.28 -16.74 59.76
CA ASP A 632 29.87 -16.35 59.55
C ASP A 632 29.55 -15.11 58.70
N GLY A 633 28.56 -15.06 57.80
CA GLY A 633 27.46 -15.96 57.46
C GLY A 633 26.32 -15.13 56.82
N LYS A 634 25.50 -15.78 55.97
CA LYS A 634 24.13 -15.41 55.51
C LYS A 634 23.93 -14.50 54.28
N ASP A 635 23.52 -15.17 53.20
CA ASP A 635 22.26 -15.00 52.46
C ASP A 635 21.52 -13.65 52.52
N PHE A 636 21.18 -13.11 51.33
CA PHE A 636 19.80 -12.69 51.06
C PHE A 636 19.44 -12.73 49.57
N ASN A 637 18.31 -13.36 49.30
CA ASN A 637 17.74 -13.68 48.00
C ASN A 637 16.64 -12.67 47.64
N ARG A 638 16.45 -12.44 46.33
CA ARG A 638 15.21 -12.05 45.59
C ARG A 638 14.47 -10.75 45.93
N THR A 639 14.18 -9.96 44.89
CA THR A 639 12.78 -9.79 44.40
C THR A 639 12.71 -9.12 43.01
N ILE A 640 11.88 -9.71 42.14
CA ILE A 640 11.42 -9.18 40.85
C ILE A 640 9.93 -8.87 41.02
N PRO A 641 9.40 -7.71 40.56
CA PRO A 641 7.97 -7.54 40.38
C PRO A 641 7.56 -7.58 38.91
N SER A 642 6.69 -8.53 38.59
CA SER A 642 5.81 -8.54 37.44
C SER A 642 4.78 -7.41 37.51
N ARG A 643 4.44 -6.77 36.39
CA ARG A 643 3.16 -6.04 36.27
C ARG A 643 2.45 -6.38 34.96
N ARG A 644 1.14 -6.55 35.16
CA ARG A 644 0.05 -6.83 34.23
C ARG A 644 -0.13 -5.74 33.19
#